data_AF-A0A2E9IID9-F1
#
_entry.id   AF-A0A2E9IID9-F1
#
_cell.length_a   1.000
_cell.length_b   1.000
_cell.length_c   1.000
_cell.angle_alpha   90.00
_cell.angle_beta   90.00
_cell.angle_gamma   90.00
#
_symmetry.space_group_name_H-M   'P 1'
#
loop_
_entity.id
_entity.type
_entity.pdbx_description
1 polymer ?
#
loop_
_entity_poly.entity_id
_entity_poly.type
_entity_poly.pdbx_seq_one_letter_code
_entity_poly.pdbx_strand_id
1 'polypeptide(L)'
;MQSLSDISSRWIAYDENIFTSSEVHARFDDHLSTFFQFVGDFLRCEFLKRGVGKTCRIGNYFRRFSIDSISRFNGVNNDLEFIFIDFKWRFFLRFTRERARHGERCMASDFNVWQFTLFFTDTFPVVRVFMTDERIGVIMETYEAFIGRVKDIHRLGALQGHLGWDQETIMPAKGSDARSDILSWLAAESHSRLTDPAMGHLISELERNESLDDDQRSNVREMRRSYDKAVKLPAEFVAAFAKAKSEALLAWQKARANSNFSEFQPHLEQLVGMTKQKIAYFGGEGQPYDVLLDEFEVGMKVTDYDPLFEGLRARLVPLLHKIQVAQHERPDPILPESLRFSIPAQTAFCSHVASKMGFDFDAGRMDASTHPFSAGLWPGDTRFTTRFDERDPFSCLYAVMHETGHALYEQGLSKGHSMTPRGDAVSLGVHESQSRFWENQVGRTPAFWKAVLPSFQEQFPDAPDWDAATLNRIANTVSTGFIRVEADEVTYNLHVMLRYEIEKKIFNENLPIEQLPETWNAMFEEWFGVQVPHDGVGCLQDIHWSMGAFGYFPTYTLGNLYAAQLLESMSDDLGDLDTLIATGDWSSMLQWLRPRIHEQGSKHTPAELIELATGSPPSPEPFLRYVEEKYGSLYGLE
;
A
#
# COMPACT_ATOMS: atom_id res chain seq x y z
N MET A 1 5.79 33.90 -34.30
CA MET A 1 6.21 33.29 -33.03
C MET A 1 6.21 31.80 -33.26
N GLN A 2 7.38 31.23 -33.55
CA GLN A 2 7.65 29.80 -33.53
C GLN A 2 8.56 29.53 -32.32
N SER A 3 8.40 28.38 -31.71
CA SER A 3 8.92 27.95 -30.40
C SER A 3 10.44 28.08 -30.24
N LEU A 4 10.88 28.59 -29.08
CA LEU A 4 12.25 28.51 -28.59
C LEU A 4 12.35 27.43 -27.49
N SER A 5 11.88 26.23 -27.77
CA SER A 5 12.04 25.05 -26.90
C SER A 5 13.13 24.09 -27.38
N ASP A 6 13.76 24.32 -28.53
CA ASP A 6 14.70 23.36 -29.15
C ASP A 6 16.18 23.81 -29.20
N ILE A 7 16.61 24.69 -28.29
CA ILE A 7 18.04 25.06 -28.16
C ILE A 7 18.53 24.81 -26.74
N SER A 8 18.23 23.62 -26.19
CA SER A 8 18.89 23.08 -24.99
C SER A 8 19.75 21.85 -25.28
N SER A 9 19.70 21.29 -26.50
CA SER A 9 20.30 19.99 -26.84
C SER A 9 21.67 20.06 -27.53
N ARG A 10 22.37 21.20 -27.45
CA ARG A 10 23.79 21.30 -27.83
C ARG A 10 24.58 22.05 -26.76
N TRP A 11 24.63 21.46 -25.58
CA TRP A 11 25.70 21.75 -24.62
C TRP A 11 26.56 20.50 -24.53
N ILE A 12 27.87 20.71 -24.71
CA ILE A 12 28.87 19.67 -24.46
C ILE A 12 28.75 19.34 -22.97
N ALA A 13 28.22 18.15 -22.65
CA ALA A 13 28.39 17.57 -21.34
C ALA A 13 29.90 17.35 -21.16
N TYR A 14 30.53 18.18 -20.36
CA TYR A 14 31.82 17.84 -19.79
C TYR A 14 31.53 17.02 -18.54
N ASP A 15 32.21 15.89 -18.41
CA ASP A 15 32.18 15.02 -17.24
C ASP A 15 32.27 15.82 -15.94
N GLU A 16 31.59 15.33 -14.90
CA GLU A 16 31.66 15.82 -13.52
C GLU A 16 33.13 15.90 -13.08
N ASN A 17 33.71 17.09 -13.20
CA ASN A 17 35.11 17.32 -12.88
C ASN A 17 35.20 18.27 -11.69
N ILE A 18 36.04 17.83 -10.76
CA ILE A 18 36.56 18.56 -9.61
C ILE A 18 37.42 19.73 -10.12
N PHE A 19 37.21 20.94 -9.60
CA PHE A 19 38.01 22.12 -9.96
C PHE A 19 38.54 22.86 -8.73
N THR A 20 39.79 23.29 -8.81
CA THR A 20 40.40 24.23 -7.86
C THR A 20 39.91 25.66 -8.08
N SER A 21 40.03 26.54 -7.07
CA SER A 21 39.52 27.92 -7.14
C SER A 21 40.12 28.76 -8.29
N SER A 22 41.37 28.48 -8.68
CA SER A 22 42.05 29.11 -9.81
C SER A 22 41.54 28.64 -11.17
N GLU A 23 41.15 27.37 -11.30
CA GLU A 23 40.57 26.81 -12.52
C GLU A 23 39.16 27.34 -12.79
N VAL A 24 38.39 27.59 -11.72
CA VAL A 24 37.07 28.24 -11.80
C VAL A 24 37.20 29.67 -12.36
N HIS A 25 38.22 30.44 -11.95
CA HIS A 25 38.46 31.79 -12.48
C HIS A 25 38.78 31.79 -13.97
N ALA A 26 39.70 30.92 -14.41
CA ALA A 26 40.11 30.83 -15.81
C ALA A 26 38.94 30.42 -16.73
N ARG A 27 38.10 29.47 -16.28
CA ARG A 27 36.95 29.00 -17.06
C ARG A 27 35.80 29.99 -17.11
N PHE A 28 35.61 30.82 -16.09
CA PHE A 28 34.59 31.89 -16.10
C PHE A 28 34.87 32.93 -17.19
N ASP A 29 36.14 33.33 -17.35
CA ASP A 29 36.58 34.23 -18.42
C ASP A 29 36.41 33.61 -19.82
N ASP A 30 36.73 32.32 -19.97
CA ASP A 30 36.52 31.57 -21.22
C ASP A 30 35.02 31.43 -21.57
N HIS A 31 34.15 31.23 -20.58
CA HIS A 31 32.71 31.13 -20.78
C HIS A 31 32.08 32.46 -21.20
N LEU A 32 32.51 33.58 -20.61
CA LEU A 32 32.08 34.91 -21.04
C LEU A 32 32.51 35.18 -22.48
N SER A 33 33.76 34.88 -22.82
CA SER A 33 34.29 35.02 -24.19
C SER A 33 33.48 34.21 -25.21
N THR A 34 33.19 32.94 -24.89
CA THR A 34 32.43 32.02 -25.75
C THR A 34 30.97 32.46 -25.91
N PHE A 35 30.32 32.92 -24.84
CA PHE A 35 28.96 33.45 -24.88
C PHE A 35 28.86 34.70 -25.77
N PHE A 36 29.79 35.65 -25.65
CA PHE A 36 29.79 36.85 -26.49
C PHE A 36 30.10 36.55 -27.96
N GLN A 37 30.94 35.55 -28.24
CA GLN A 37 31.19 35.05 -29.59
C GLN A 37 29.89 34.48 -30.21
N PHE A 38 29.18 33.62 -29.46
CA PHE A 38 27.92 33.01 -29.88
C PHE A 38 26.81 34.03 -30.14
N VAL A 39 26.65 35.03 -29.25
CA VAL A 39 25.69 36.12 -29.45
C VAL A 39 26.02 36.94 -30.70
N GLY A 40 27.31 37.19 -30.95
CA GLY A 40 27.79 37.87 -32.17
C GLY A 40 27.44 37.11 -33.46
N ASP A 41 27.61 35.79 -33.46
CA ASP A 41 27.35 34.93 -34.61
C ASP A 41 25.84 34.71 -34.85
N PHE A 42 25.06 34.55 -33.77
CA PHE A 42 23.60 34.46 -33.83
C PHE A 42 22.98 35.75 -34.40
N LEU A 43 23.43 36.92 -33.96
CA LEU A 43 22.97 38.21 -34.49
C LEU A 43 23.31 38.37 -35.97
N ARG A 44 24.52 37.98 -36.41
CA ARG A 44 24.86 37.97 -37.85
C ARG A 44 23.92 37.10 -38.67
N CYS A 45 23.59 35.91 -38.16
CA CYS A 45 22.71 34.97 -38.84
C CYS A 45 21.29 35.55 -38.99
N GLU A 46 20.79 36.26 -37.97
CA GLU A 46 19.42 36.76 -37.95
C GLU A 46 19.25 38.09 -38.73
N PHE A 47 20.31 38.91 -38.84
CA PHE A 47 20.34 40.06 -39.76
C PHE A 47 20.36 39.65 -41.24
N LEU A 48 21.05 38.55 -41.58
CA LEU A 48 21.08 38.00 -42.94
C LEU A 48 19.71 37.48 -43.37
N LYS A 49 18.98 36.78 -42.48
CA LYS A 49 17.63 36.28 -42.74
C LYS A 49 16.59 37.39 -42.95
N ARG A 50 16.83 38.60 -42.42
CA ARG A 50 15.95 39.77 -42.56
C ARG A 50 16.32 40.71 -43.72
N GLY A 51 17.24 40.30 -44.60
CA GLY A 51 17.53 41.00 -45.86
C GLY A 51 18.30 42.31 -45.72
N VAL A 52 18.97 42.55 -44.59
CA VAL A 52 19.80 43.74 -44.39
C VAL A 52 21.17 43.53 -45.05
N GLY A 53 21.47 44.33 -46.07
CA GLY A 53 22.70 44.24 -46.88
C GLY A 53 23.99 44.40 -46.09
N LYS A 54 25.06 43.76 -46.60
CA LYS A 54 26.38 43.54 -46.00
C LYS A 54 27.12 44.84 -45.62
N THR A 55 26.93 45.33 -44.40
CA THR A 55 27.96 46.05 -43.61
C THR A 55 27.47 46.26 -42.18
N CYS A 56 27.90 45.39 -41.26
CA CYS A 56 27.76 45.61 -39.81
C CYS A 56 29.15 45.96 -39.25
N ARG A 57 29.37 47.21 -38.83
CA ARG A 57 30.52 47.58 -37.99
C ARG A 57 30.08 47.49 -36.53
N ILE A 58 30.48 46.44 -35.83
CA ILE A 58 30.38 46.38 -34.38
C ILE A 58 31.55 47.22 -33.83
N GLY A 59 31.26 48.41 -33.32
CA GLY A 59 32.25 49.21 -32.60
C GLY A 59 32.52 48.61 -31.23
N ASN A 60 33.79 48.44 -30.87
CA ASN A 60 34.23 48.05 -29.53
C ASN A 60 33.77 49.08 -28.50
N TYR A 61 32.65 48.80 -27.82
CA TYR A 61 32.10 49.68 -26.78
C TYR A 61 31.86 48.97 -25.46
N PHE A 62 32.73 48.03 -25.05
CA PHE A 62 32.70 47.50 -23.69
C PHE A 62 34.12 47.27 -23.15
N ARG A 63 34.78 48.34 -22.73
CA ARG A 63 35.90 48.31 -21.78
C ARG A 63 35.46 49.01 -20.49
N ARG A 64 34.87 48.26 -19.57
CA ARG A 64 34.83 48.48 -18.11
C ARG A 64 33.76 47.57 -17.49
N PHE A 65 34.17 46.37 -17.09
CA PHE A 65 33.61 45.72 -15.93
C PHE A 65 34.79 45.28 -15.09
N SER A 66 35.02 46.01 -14.00
CA SER A 66 36.13 45.83 -13.08
C SER A 66 35.77 44.77 -12.05
N ILE A 67 36.73 43.89 -11.81
CA ILE A 67 36.85 42.95 -10.68
C ILE A 67 36.68 43.72 -9.37
N ASP A 68 35.63 43.41 -8.60
CA ASP A 68 35.53 43.87 -7.19
C ASP A 68 34.65 42.96 -6.29
N SER A 69 34.08 41.87 -6.81
CA SER A 69 33.08 41.09 -6.06
C SER A 69 33.61 39.81 -5.39
N ILE A 70 34.86 39.41 -5.65
CA ILE A 70 35.40 38.10 -5.19
C ILE A 70 36.41 38.23 -4.03
N SER A 71 36.88 39.44 -3.71
CA SER A 71 37.87 39.65 -2.63
C SER A 71 37.34 39.44 -1.20
N ARG A 72 36.07 39.04 -1.01
CA ARG A 72 35.47 38.80 0.32
C ARG A 72 35.43 37.35 0.79
N PHE A 73 35.94 36.39 0.02
CA PHE A 73 35.87 34.95 0.37
C PHE A 73 37.15 34.35 0.99
N ASN A 74 38.20 35.13 1.27
CA ASN A 74 39.43 34.65 1.91
C ASN A 74 39.31 34.60 3.45
N GLY A 75 38.42 33.77 3.97
CA GLY A 75 38.20 33.67 5.43
C GLY A 75 37.56 32.39 5.94
N VAL A 76 37.71 31.25 5.26
CA VAL A 76 37.18 29.96 5.73
C VAL A 76 38.30 28.90 5.68
N ASN A 77 38.40 28.13 6.77
CA ASN A 77 39.39 27.08 7.03
C ASN A 77 39.54 26.04 5.90
N ASN A 78 40.76 25.50 5.78
CA ASN A 78 41.29 24.61 4.74
C ASN A 78 40.73 23.16 4.71
N ASP A 79 39.46 22.89 5.05
CA ASP A 79 38.94 21.50 5.11
C ASP A 79 37.79 21.21 4.10
N LEU A 80 37.73 21.92 2.96
CA LEU A 80 36.68 21.71 1.93
C LEU A 80 37.31 21.75 0.51
N GLU A 81 37.28 20.62 -0.22
CA GLU A 81 38.01 20.49 -1.50
C GLU A 81 37.16 20.45 -2.79
N PHE A 82 35.82 20.49 -2.76
CA PHE A 82 35.01 20.34 -4.00
C PHE A 82 33.88 21.37 -4.17
N ILE A 83 33.79 21.96 -5.37
CA ILE A 83 32.83 23.01 -5.78
C ILE A 83 32.13 22.57 -7.07
N PHE A 84 30.81 22.31 -7.02
CA PHE A 84 29.97 22.16 -8.22
C PHE A 84 29.30 23.49 -8.60
N ILE A 85 29.30 23.84 -9.88
CA ILE A 85 28.74 25.11 -10.39
C ILE A 85 27.80 24.86 -11.59
N ASP A 86 26.53 25.27 -11.46
CA ASP A 86 25.54 25.36 -12.57
C ASP A 86 25.34 26.84 -12.96
N PHE A 87 25.43 27.15 -14.26
CA PHE A 87 25.21 28.50 -14.81
C PHE A 87 23.94 28.54 -15.67
N LYS A 88 22.91 29.28 -15.22
CA LYS A 88 21.70 29.55 -16.02
C LYS A 88 21.56 31.05 -16.31
N TRP A 89 21.49 31.39 -17.60
CA TRP A 89 21.25 32.77 -18.07
C TRP A 89 19.84 32.90 -18.64
N ARG A 90 19.11 33.94 -18.25
CA ARG A 90 17.82 34.34 -18.86
C ARG A 90 17.96 35.75 -19.44
N PHE A 91 17.63 35.91 -20.71
CA PHE A 91 17.61 37.22 -21.38
C PHE A 91 16.48 37.28 -22.41
N PHE A 92 16.05 38.48 -22.75
CA PHE A 92 15.14 38.72 -23.88
C PHE A 92 15.57 39.95 -24.70
N LEU A 93 15.28 39.88 -26.00
CA LEU A 93 15.65 40.88 -27.00
C LEU A 93 14.42 41.70 -27.39
N ARG A 94 14.50 43.03 -27.28
CA ARG A 94 13.49 43.95 -27.79
C ARG A 94 14.03 44.74 -28.98
N PHE A 95 13.28 44.75 -30.08
CA PHE A 95 13.60 45.49 -31.31
C PHE A 95 12.63 46.66 -31.48
N THR A 96 13.15 47.85 -31.72
CA THR A 96 12.35 49.04 -32.04
C THR A 96 12.76 49.61 -33.41
N ARG A 97 11.76 50.08 -34.17
CA ARG A 97 11.92 50.63 -35.53
C ARG A 97 11.67 52.13 -35.49
N GLU A 98 12.65 52.94 -35.88
CA GLU A 98 12.48 54.38 -36.05
C GLU A 98 12.48 54.76 -37.54
N ARG A 99 11.63 55.73 -37.92
CA ARG A 99 11.66 56.36 -39.26
C ARG A 99 12.44 57.66 -39.17
N ALA A 100 13.53 57.78 -39.92
CA ALA A 100 14.25 59.05 -40.06
C ALA A 100 13.44 60.05 -40.93
N ARG A 101 13.29 61.31 -40.49
CA ARG A 101 12.85 62.42 -41.34
C ARG A 101 14.04 62.98 -42.13
N HIS A 102 13.85 63.33 -43.40
CA HIS A 102 14.85 64.01 -44.23
C HIS A 102 14.36 65.39 -44.66
N GLY A 103 15.23 66.39 -44.52
CA GLY A 103 15.14 67.66 -45.22
C GLY A 103 15.85 67.58 -46.57
N GLU A 104 15.16 68.12 -47.59
CA GLU A 104 15.55 68.51 -48.95
C GLU A 104 16.38 67.57 -49.87
N ARG A 105 15.74 67.33 -51.04
CA ARG A 105 16.18 66.75 -52.34
C ARG A 105 16.19 65.22 -52.47
N CYS A 106 15.28 64.75 -53.34
CA CYS A 106 14.94 63.37 -53.60
C CYS A 106 15.99 62.61 -54.44
N MET A 107 16.49 61.49 -53.90
CA MET A 107 16.45 60.19 -54.59
C MET A 107 15.97 59.14 -53.57
N ALA A 108 15.02 58.31 -54.00
CA ALA A 108 14.29 57.38 -53.15
C ALA A 108 15.15 56.18 -52.72
N SER A 109 15.32 55.99 -51.41
CA SER A 109 15.54 54.68 -50.79
C SER A 109 15.22 54.76 -49.29
N ASP A 110 14.14 54.12 -48.87
CA ASP A 110 13.76 53.96 -47.47
C ASP A 110 14.79 53.10 -46.73
N PHE A 111 15.62 53.69 -45.86
CA PHE A 111 16.47 52.91 -44.94
C PHE A 111 15.73 52.66 -43.62
N ASN A 112 15.56 51.39 -43.27
CA ASN A 112 15.10 50.99 -41.93
C ASN A 112 16.31 50.89 -40.99
N VAL A 113 16.34 51.70 -39.94
CA VAL A 113 17.32 51.55 -38.85
C VAL A 113 16.68 50.73 -37.74
N TRP A 114 17.36 49.66 -37.31
CA TRP A 114 16.94 48.79 -36.22
C TRP A 114 17.88 48.98 -35.04
N GLN A 115 17.32 49.34 -33.88
CA GLN A 115 18.04 49.39 -32.62
C GLN A 115 17.62 48.19 -31.77
N PHE A 116 18.57 47.56 -31.08
CA PHE A 116 18.28 46.50 -30.10
C PHE A 116 18.89 46.85 -28.75
N THR A 117 18.18 46.46 -27.70
CA THR A 117 18.64 46.57 -26.32
C THR A 117 18.53 45.19 -25.69
N LEU A 118 19.63 44.70 -25.12
CA LEU A 118 19.66 43.45 -24.37
C LEU A 118 19.23 43.74 -22.93
N PHE A 119 18.21 43.03 -22.44
CA PHE A 119 17.79 43.10 -21.05
C PHE A 119 18.06 41.75 -20.38
N PHE A 120 18.87 41.76 -19.32
CA PHE A 120 19.07 40.62 -18.43
C PHE A 120 17.99 40.68 -17.34
N THR A 121 17.33 39.57 -17.05
CA THR A 121 16.25 39.51 -16.03
C THR A 121 16.76 39.52 -14.61
N ASP A 122 18.01 39.12 -14.42
CA ASP A 122 18.63 38.94 -13.11
C ASP A 122 19.88 39.83 -13.05
N THR A 123 19.96 40.71 -12.06
CA THR A 123 21.09 41.65 -11.89
C THR A 123 22.39 40.97 -11.46
N PHE A 124 22.37 39.67 -11.18
CA PHE A 124 23.55 38.86 -10.90
C PHE A 124 23.36 37.42 -11.40
N PRO A 125 24.40 36.76 -11.95
CA PRO A 125 24.38 35.31 -12.09
C PRO A 125 24.26 34.70 -10.69
N VAL A 126 23.18 33.96 -10.43
CA VAL A 126 23.07 33.14 -9.22
C VAL A 126 23.96 31.92 -9.41
N VAL A 127 25.20 32.01 -8.94
CA VAL A 127 26.08 30.85 -8.79
C VAL A 127 25.61 30.10 -7.55
N ARG A 128 24.94 28.96 -7.74
CA ARG A 128 24.71 28.01 -6.64
C ARG A 128 25.94 27.12 -6.54
N VAL A 129 26.78 27.42 -5.55
CA VAL A 129 27.83 26.50 -5.12
C VAL A 129 27.19 25.52 -4.15
N PHE A 130 27.14 24.25 -4.54
CA PHE A 130 26.85 23.18 -3.59
C PHE A 130 28.18 22.73 -3.00
N MET A 131 28.39 23.00 -1.72
CA MET A 131 29.44 22.36 -0.93
C MET A 131 28.83 21.10 -0.33
N THR A 132 29.15 19.94 -0.88
CA THR A 132 28.78 18.65 -0.30
C THR A 132 29.92 18.20 0.60
N ASP A 133 29.63 17.96 1.88
CA ASP A 133 30.54 17.23 2.77
C ASP A 133 30.83 15.86 2.13
N GLU A 134 32.09 15.43 2.00
CA GLU A 134 32.43 14.10 1.47
C GLU A 134 31.65 12.99 2.19
N ARG A 135 31.34 13.20 3.47
CA ARG A 135 30.51 12.28 4.25
C ARG A 135 29.09 12.18 3.70
N ILE A 136 28.50 13.27 3.21
CA ILE A 136 27.17 13.25 2.56
C ILE A 136 27.22 12.48 1.24
N GLY A 137 28.30 12.61 0.47
CA GLY A 137 28.50 11.85 -0.78
C GLY A 137 28.57 10.34 -0.54
N VAL A 138 29.39 9.90 0.42
CA VAL A 138 29.51 8.49 0.80
C VAL A 138 28.19 7.95 1.35
N ILE A 139 27.47 8.74 2.15
CA ILE A 139 26.15 8.36 2.69
C ILE A 139 25.13 8.10 1.58
N MET A 140 25.07 8.97 0.57
CA MET A 140 24.18 8.77 -0.57
C MET A 140 24.55 7.49 -1.34
N GLU A 141 25.84 7.22 -1.51
CA GLU A 141 26.31 5.99 -2.15
C GLU A 141 25.92 4.72 -1.36
N THR A 142 26.07 4.73 -0.02
CA THR A 142 25.67 3.63 0.85
C THR A 142 24.15 3.37 0.78
N TYR A 143 23.32 4.43 0.85
CA TYR A 143 21.87 4.28 0.75
C TYR A 143 21.43 3.80 -0.63
N GLU A 144 22.05 4.28 -1.72
CA GLU A 144 21.75 3.81 -3.07
C GLU A 144 22.12 2.34 -3.27
N ALA A 145 23.25 1.89 -2.72
CA ALA A 145 23.63 0.47 -2.73
C ALA A 145 22.64 -0.40 -1.94
N PHE A 146 22.21 0.07 -0.75
CA PHE A 146 21.19 -0.59 0.06
C PHE A 146 19.86 -0.69 -0.68
N ILE A 147 19.32 0.43 -1.15
CA ILE A 147 17.99 0.47 -1.76
C ILE A 147 17.95 -0.31 -3.08
N GLY A 148 19.06 -0.37 -3.82
CA GLY A 148 19.20 -1.23 -4.99
C GLY A 148 18.99 -2.71 -4.66
N ARG A 149 19.64 -3.20 -3.60
CA ARG A 149 19.47 -4.59 -3.11
C ARG A 149 18.06 -4.84 -2.58
N VAL A 150 17.48 -3.88 -1.87
CA VAL A 150 16.10 -3.95 -1.36
C VAL A 150 15.10 -4.11 -2.50
N LYS A 151 15.21 -3.29 -3.55
CA LYS A 151 14.34 -3.36 -4.73
C LYS A 151 14.40 -4.70 -5.42
N ASP A 152 15.58 -5.31 -5.49
CA ASP A 152 15.76 -6.63 -6.06
C ASP A 152 15.03 -7.73 -5.28
N ILE A 153 15.06 -7.67 -3.95
CA ILE A 153 14.31 -8.61 -3.09
C ILE A 153 12.80 -8.45 -3.31
N HIS A 154 12.29 -7.22 -3.35
CA HIS A 154 10.87 -6.96 -3.57
C HIS A 154 10.41 -7.34 -4.99
N ARG A 155 11.27 -7.17 -6.00
CA ARG A 155 10.99 -7.67 -7.37
C ARG A 155 10.81 -9.19 -7.40
N LEU A 156 11.66 -9.93 -6.68
CA LEU A 156 11.51 -11.38 -6.57
C LEU A 156 10.19 -11.73 -5.87
N GLY A 157 9.84 -11.02 -4.79
CA GLY A 157 8.55 -11.15 -4.10
C GLY A 157 7.36 -10.89 -5.03
N ALA A 158 7.40 -9.81 -5.81
CA ALA A 158 6.36 -9.48 -6.79
C ALA A 158 6.20 -10.58 -7.86
N LEU A 159 7.30 -11.15 -8.36
CA LEU A 159 7.26 -12.28 -9.28
C LEU A 159 6.62 -13.52 -8.64
N GLN A 160 6.94 -13.82 -7.38
CA GLN A 160 6.31 -14.89 -6.62
C GLN A 160 4.81 -14.65 -6.46
N GLY A 161 4.40 -13.43 -6.09
CA GLY A 161 2.99 -13.04 -5.96
C GLY A 161 2.23 -13.20 -7.27
N HIS A 162 2.80 -12.77 -8.39
CA HIS A 162 2.19 -12.93 -9.71
C HIS A 162 2.05 -14.39 -10.13
N LEU A 163 3.06 -15.22 -9.88
CA LEU A 163 3.00 -16.66 -10.15
C LEU A 163 2.00 -17.37 -9.22
N GLY A 164 1.82 -16.88 -7.99
CA GLY A 164 0.76 -17.31 -7.08
C GLY A 164 -0.62 -16.97 -7.63
N TRP A 165 -0.83 -15.73 -8.09
CA TRP A 165 -2.09 -15.33 -8.75
C TRP A 165 -2.40 -16.22 -9.96
N ASP A 166 -1.41 -16.46 -10.83
CA ASP A 166 -1.60 -17.29 -12.02
C ASP A 166 -1.99 -18.73 -11.63
N GLN A 167 -1.40 -19.26 -10.55
CA GLN A 167 -1.66 -20.60 -10.04
C GLN A 167 -3.13 -20.81 -9.66
N GLU A 168 -3.74 -19.79 -9.05
CA GLU A 168 -5.10 -19.84 -8.53
C GLU A 168 -6.17 -19.39 -9.53
N THR A 169 -5.78 -18.99 -10.74
CA THR A 169 -6.71 -18.42 -11.74
C THR A 169 -6.66 -19.14 -13.09
N ILE A 170 -5.53 -19.10 -13.79
CA ILE A 170 -5.44 -19.49 -15.20
C ILE A 170 -4.41 -20.60 -15.49
N MET A 171 -3.64 -21.02 -14.48
CA MET A 171 -2.63 -22.07 -14.64
C MET A 171 -3.26 -23.38 -15.16
N PRO A 172 -2.72 -24.00 -16.22
CA PRO A 172 -3.17 -25.32 -16.67
C PRO A 172 -2.98 -26.39 -15.59
N ALA A 173 -3.90 -27.36 -15.51
CA ALA A 173 -3.89 -28.40 -14.48
C ALA A 173 -2.60 -29.24 -14.39
N LYS A 174 -1.82 -29.34 -15.48
CA LYS A 174 -0.53 -30.06 -15.52
C LYS A 174 0.69 -29.16 -15.21
N GLY A 175 0.48 -27.88 -14.90
CA GLY A 175 1.53 -26.90 -14.66
C GLY A 175 2.14 -26.96 -13.26
N SER A 176 1.53 -27.71 -12.33
CA SER A 176 1.91 -27.73 -10.91
C SER A 176 3.39 -28.01 -10.68
N ASP A 177 3.97 -29.04 -11.31
CA ASP A 177 5.36 -29.44 -11.07
C ASP A 177 6.34 -28.32 -11.43
N ALA A 178 6.18 -27.72 -12.61
CA ALA A 178 7.03 -26.61 -13.07
C ALA A 178 6.79 -25.34 -12.24
N ARG A 179 5.55 -25.05 -11.83
CA ARG A 179 5.21 -23.91 -10.98
C ARG A 179 5.88 -24.02 -9.62
N SER A 180 5.78 -25.18 -8.98
CA SER A 180 6.38 -25.43 -7.68
C SER A 180 7.91 -25.35 -7.71
N ASP A 181 8.56 -25.85 -8.77
CA ASP A 181 10.01 -25.74 -8.96
C ASP A 181 10.47 -24.28 -9.06
N ILE A 182 9.83 -23.48 -9.92
CA ILE A 182 10.14 -22.06 -10.11
C ILE A 182 9.90 -21.25 -8.82
N LEU A 183 8.77 -21.46 -8.15
CA LEU A 183 8.46 -20.76 -6.89
C LEU A 183 9.48 -21.10 -5.79
N SER A 184 9.94 -22.36 -5.75
CA SER A 184 10.99 -22.80 -4.81
C SER A 184 12.33 -22.14 -5.11
N TRP A 185 12.71 -22.04 -6.39
CA TRP A 185 13.92 -21.35 -6.81
C TRP A 185 13.87 -19.84 -6.48
N LEU A 186 12.75 -19.17 -6.77
CA LEU A 186 12.57 -17.75 -6.43
C LEU A 186 12.64 -17.51 -4.92
N ALA A 187 12.06 -18.39 -4.11
CA ALA A 187 12.12 -18.30 -2.65
C ALA A 187 13.56 -18.43 -2.15
N ALA A 188 14.33 -19.38 -2.69
CA ALA A 188 15.73 -19.57 -2.36
C ALA A 188 16.59 -18.34 -2.75
N GLU A 189 16.37 -17.79 -3.95
CA GLU A 189 17.08 -16.59 -4.42
C GLU A 189 16.77 -15.37 -3.54
N SER A 190 15.48 -15.15 -3.22
CA SER A 190 15.06 -14.07 -2.33
C SER A 190 15.69 -14.21 -0.94
N HIS A 191 15.63 -15.40 -0.34
CA HIS A 191 16.23 -15.67 0.96
C HIS A 191 17.75 -15.47 0.96
N SER A 192 18.46 -15.94 -0.07
CA SER A 192 19.90 -15.77 -0.20
C SER A 192 20.31 -14.30 -0.26
N ARG A 193 19.53 -13.45 -0.95
CA ARG A 193 19.80 -12.01 -1.03
C ARG A 193 19.48 -11.29 0.27
N LEU A 194 18.38 -11.67 0.93
CA LEU A 194 17.99 -11.11 2.22
C LEU A 194 19.04 -11.42 3.29
N THR A 195 19.61 -12.62 3.30
CA THR A 195 20.58 -13.07 4.32
C THR A 195 22.04 -12.82 3.95
N ASP A 196 22.32 -12.13 2.84
CA ASP A 196 23.68 -11.77 2.44
C ASP A 196 24.33 -10.88 3.52
N PRO A 197 25.52 -11.23 4.05
CA PRO A 197 26.22 -10.41 5.04
C PRO A 197 26.42 -8.94 4.63
N ALA A 198 26.58 -8.67 3.33
CA ALA A 198 26.67 -7.31 2.80
C ALA A 198 25.39 -6.50 3.04
N MET A 199 24.21 -7.13 2.99
CA MET A 199 22.95 -6.48 3.38
C MET A 199 22.99 -6.10 4.87
N GLY A 200 23.42 -7.02 5.74
CA GLY A 200 23.56 -6.76 7.18
C GLY A 200 24.51 -5.60 7.49
N HIS A 201 25.64 -5.53 6.78
CA HIS A 201 26.61 -4.43 6.90
C HIS A 201 26.00 -3.08 6.50
N LEU A 202 25.32 -3.02 5.36
CA LEU A 202 24.64 -1.80 4.88
C LEU A 202 23.58 -1.32 5.86
N ILE A 203 22.73 -2.23 6.37
CA ILE A 203 21.71 -1.89 7.37
C ILE A 203 22.38 -1.32 8.63
N SER A 204 23.40 -1.99 9.17
CA SER A 204 24.10 -1.53 10.38
C SER A 204 24.84 -0.19 10.22
N GLU A 205 25.31 0.13 9.02
CA GLU A 205 25.90 1.43 8.72
C GLU A 205 24.84 2.53 8.68
N LEU A 206 23.73 2.27 7.98
CA LEU A 206 22.62 3.22 7.82
C LEU A 206 21.86 3.47 9.13
N GLU A 207 21.74 2.48 10.02
CA GLU A 207 21.13 2.65 11.35
C GLU A 207 21.83 3.71 12.22
N ARG A 208 23.13 3.93 12.00
CA ARG A 208 23.92 4.93 12.73
C ARG A 208 23.88 6.30 12.09
N ASN A 209 23.20 6.43 10.95
CA ASN A 209 23.20 7.63 10.15
C ASN A 209 22.01 8.53 10.49
N GLU A 210 22.30 9.65 11.14
CA GLU A 210 21.30 10.65 11.52
C GLU A 210 20.79 11.49 10.34
N SER A 211 21.46 11.46 9.18
CA SER A 211 21.09 12.27 8.02
C SER A 211 20.00 11.65 7.15
N LEU A 212 19.55 10.42 7.44
CA LEU A 212 18.45 9.81 6.72
C LEU A 212 17.16 10.62 6.95
N ASP A 213 16.29 10.68 5.95
CA ASP A 213 14.92 11.16 6.17
C ASP A 213 14.02 10.05 6.75
N ASP A 214 12.77 10.38 7.08
CA ASP A 214 11.83 9.41 7.68
C ASP A 214 11.49 8.25 6.75
N ASP A 215 11.41 8.50 5.44
CA ASP A 215 11.07 7.47 4.46
C ASP A 215 12.24 6.49 4.32
N GLN A 216 13.47 7.00 4.24
CA GLN A 216 14.69 6.20 4.25
C GLN A 216 14.85 5.41 5.56
N ARG A 217 14.60 6.02 6.71
CA ARG A 217 14.62 5.33 8.01
C ARG A 217 13.64 4.17 8.07
N SER A 218 12.43 4.34 7.53
CA SER A 218 11.43 3.26 7.51
C SER A 218 11.90 2.05 6.69
N ASN A 219 12.56 2.28 5.54
CA ASN A 219 13.16 1.21 4.75
C ASN A 219 14.22 0.44 5.54
N VAL A 220 15.11 1.16 6.23
CA VAL A 220 16.17 0.54 7.04
C VAL A 220 15.58 -0.26 8.21
N ARG A 221 14.58 0.30 8.90
CA ARG A 221 13.89 -0.34 10.03
C ARG A 221 13.23 -1.67 9.63
N GLU A 222 12.43 -1.67 8.56
CA GLU A 222 11.74 -2.88 8.11
C GLU A 222 12.70 -3.93 7.54
N MET A 223 13.75 -3.48 6.83
CA MET A 223 14.78 -4.40 6.35
C MET A 223 15.62 -4.99 7.48
N ARG A 224 15.95 -4.22 8.53
CA ARG A 224 16.58 -4.74 9.76
C ARG A 224 15.74 -5.86 10.35
N ARG A 225 14.44 -5.62 10.57
CA ARG A 225 13.52 -6.62 11.13
C ARG A 225 13.47 -7.88 10.27
N SER A 226 13.34 -7.73 8.96
CA SER A 226 13.31 -8.85 8.00
C SER A 226 14.63 -9.62 7.98
N TYR A 227 15.76 -8.93 7.96
CA TYR A 227 17.10 -9.50 8.00
C TYR A 227 17.31 -10.31 9.28
N ASP A 228 17.05 -9.71 10.44
CA ASP A 228 17.25 -10.33 11.75
C ASP A 228 16.41 -11.60 11.92
N LYS A 229 15.14 -11.57 11.50
CA LYS A 229 14.29 -12.78 11.51
C LYS A 229 14.84 -13.85 10.59
N ALA A 230 15.28 -13.49 9.38
CA ALA A 230 15.78 -14.45 8.40
C ALA A 230 17.10 -15.11 8.84
N VAL A 231 18.06 -14.37 9.41
CA VAL A 231 19.36 -14.93 9.81
C VAL A 231 19.33 -15.73 11.10
N LYS A 232 18.32 -15.52 11.96
CA LYS A 232 18.16 -16.28 13.22
C LYS A 232 17.70 -17.72 13.01
N LEU A 233 17.10 -18.05 11.87
CA LEU A 233 16.61 -19.39 11.57
C LEU A 233 17.66 -20.20 10.80
N PRO A 234 18.10 -21.36 11.32
CA PRO A 234 18.98 -22.25 10.56
C PRO A 234 18.33 -22.73 9.26
N ALA A 235 19.09 -22.81 8.18
CA ALA A 235 18.58 -23.28 6.88
C ALA A 235 17.94 -24.68 6.95
N GLU A 236 18.51 -25.57 7.78
CA GLU A 236 17.95 -26.91 8.02
C GLU A 236 16.58 -26.86 8.70
N PHE A 237 16.38 -25.93 9.64
CA PHE A 237 15.10 -25.73 10.31
C PHE A 237 14.06 -25.18 9.33
N VAL A 238 14.42 -24.19 8.52
CA VAL A 238 13.53 -23.61 7.50
C VAL A 238 13.06 -24.69 6.52
N ALA A 239 13.98 -25.51 6.01
CA ALA A 239 13.66 -26.61 5.09
C ALA A 239 12.75 -27.67 5.75
N ALA A 240 13.08 -28.09 6.97
CA ALA A 240 12.28 -29.06 7.71
C ALA A 240 10.87 -28.53 8.02
N PHE A 241 10.76 -27.25 8.41
CA PHE A 241 9.48 -26.63 8.74
C PHE A 241 8.61 -26.45 7.50
N ALA A 242 9.19 -26.06 6.37
CA ALA A 242 8.49 -26.00 5.09
C ALA A 242 7.92 -27.36 4.67
N LYS A 243 8.71 -28.43 4.80
CA LYS A 243 8.25 -29.80 4.55
C LYS A 243 7.10 -30.21 5.48
N ALA A 244 7.24 -29.95 6.79
CA ALA A 244 6.21 -30.27 7.78
C ALA A 244 4.88 -29.57 7.47
N LYS A 245 4.91 -28.29 7.06
CA LYS A 245 3.71 -27.55 6.63
C LYS A 245 3.04 -28.18 5.40
N SER A 246 3.83 -28.59 4.40
CA SER A 246 3.27 -29.25 3.22
C SER A 246 2.59 -30.58 3.54
N GLU A 247 3.19 -31.38 4.43
CA GLU A 247 2.61 -32.65 4.88
C GLU A 247 1.36 -32.42 5.73
N ALA A 248 1.40 -31.44 6.63
CA ALA A 248 0.29 -31.06 7.49
C ALA A 248 -0.92 -30.55 6.68
N LEU A 249 -0.70 -29.77 5.62
CA LEU A 249 -1.77 -29.29 4.74
C LEU A 249 -2.54 -30.45 4.10
N LEU A 250 -1.83 -31.45 3.55
CA LEU A 250 -2.45 -32.63 2.94
C LEU A 250 -3.22 -33.45 3.98
N ALA A 251 -2.65 -33.63 5.16
CA ALA A 251 -3.32 -34.32 6.27
C ALA A 251 -4.58 -33.58 6.72
N TRP A 252 -4.52 -32.25 6.84
CA TRP A 252 -5.66 -31.40 7.19
C TRP A 252 -6.79 -31.49 6.15
N GLN A 253 -6.49 -31.43 4.86
CA GLN A 253 -7.50 -31.56 3.80
C GLN A 253 -8.30 -32.86 3.94
N LYS A 254 -7.59 -33.97 4.18
CA LYS A 254 -8.20 -35.29 4.39
C LYS A 254 -8.98 -35.34 5.71
N ALA A 255 -8.40 -34.87 6.80
CA ALA A 255 -9.03 -34.83 8.12
C ALA A 255 -10.33 -34.02 8.11
N ARG A 256 -10.32 -32.83 7.49
CA ARG A 256 -11.50 -31.96 7.36
C ARG A 256 -12.60 -32.63 6.55
N ALA A 257 -12.25 -33.23 5.40
CA ALA A 257 -13.22 -33.97 4.57
C ALA A 257 -13.85 -35.15 5.32
N ASN A 258 -13.08 -35.83 6.17
CA ASN A 258 -13.55 -36.95 6.99
C ASN A 258 -14.15 -36.52 8.34
N SER A 259 -14.08 -35.24 8.70
CA SER A 259 -14.40 -34.73 10.04
C SER A 259 -13.71 -35.50 11.17
N ASN A 260 -12.43 -35.84 10.98
CA ASN A 260 -11.68 -36.69 11.88
C ASN A 260 -10.35 -36.03 12.30
N PHE A 261 -10.35 -35.34 13.44
CA PHE A 261 -9.16 -34.61 13.91
C PHE A 261 -7.95 -35.50 14.17
N SER A 262 -8.15 -36.78 14.53
CA SER A 262 -7.04 -37.71 14.80
C SER A 262 -6.10 -37.92 13.60
N GLU A 263 -6.58 -37.72 12.37
CA GLU A 263 -5.75 -37.78 11.15
C GLU A 263 -4.81 -36.58 11.01
N PHE A 264 -5.16 -35.44 11.61
CA PHE A 264 -4.37 -34.20 11.56
C PHE A 264 -3.53 -33.99 12.82
N GLN A 265 -3.98 -34.48 13.97
CA GLN A 265 -3.33 -34.32 15.27
C GLN A 265 -1.80 -34.49 15.25
N PRO A 266 -1.21 -35.61 14.76
CA PRO A 266 0.24 -35.79 14.81
C PRO A 266 1.02 -34.75 13.99
N HIS A 267 0.43 -34.26 12.89
CA HIS A 267 1.01 -33.21 12.08
C HIS A 267 0.92 -31.85 12.77
N LEU A 268 -0.21 -31.56 13.44
CA LEU A 268 -0.36 -30.34 14.21
C LEU A 268 0.57 -30.30 15.43
N GLU A 269 0.75 -31.43 16.12
CA GLU A 269 1.73 -31.57 17.21
C GLU A 269 3.15 -31.27 16.73
N GLN A 270 3.55 -31.82 15.58
CA GLN A 270 4.83 -31.52 14.97
C GLN A 270 4.96 -30.03 14.64
N LEU A 271 3.95 -29.42 14.00
CA LEU A 271 3.97 -28.00 13.67
C LEU A 271 4.06 -27.11 14.91
N VAL A 272 3.29 -27.39 15.96
CA VAL A 272 3.37 -26.64 17.22
C VAL A 272 4.74 -26.79 17.87
N GLY A 273 5.32 -27.99 17.88
CA GLY A 273 6.67 -28.23 18.36
C GLY A 273 7.73 -27.42 17.60
N MET A 274 7.65 -27.40 16.27
CA MET A 274 8.55 -26.61 15.43
C MET A 274 8.32 -25.10 15.58
N THR A 275 7.08 -24.65 15.74
CA THR A 275 6.77 -23.23 16.03
C THR A 275 7.35 -22.79 17.37
N LYS A 276 7.33 -23.65 18.41
CA LYS A 276 8.02 -23.38 19.68
C LYS A 276 9.54 -23.25 19.51
N GLN A 277 10.15 -24.07 18.64
CA GLN A 277 11.56 -23.90 18.26
C GLN A 277 11.79 -22.57 17.52
N LYS A 278 10.89 -22.19 16.60
CA LYS A 278 10.93 -20.90 15.88
C LYS A 278 10.93 -19.72 16.86
N ILE A 279 10.04 -19.75 17.85
CA ILE A 279 9.98 -18.74 18.93
C ILE A 279 11.32 -18.68 19.66
N ALA A 280 11.91 -19.82 20.02
CA ALA A 280 13.21 -19.87 20.70
C ALA A 280 14.36 -19.31 19.85
N TYR A 281 14.36 -19.52 18.53
CA TYR A 281 15.34 -18.92 17.62
C TYR A 281 15.21 -17.41 17.53
N PHE A 282 13.97 -16.90 17.44
CA PHE A 282 13.72 -15.46 17.40
C PHE A 282 14.12 -14.79 18.72
N GLY A 283 13.86 -15.47 19.84
CA GLY A 283 13.99 -14.91 21.19
C GLY A 283 12.98 -13.79 21.42
N GLY A 284 13.08 -13.14 22.58
CA GLY A 284 12.23 -12.01 22.93
C GLY A 284 11.98 -11.92 24.43
N GLU A 285 11.52 -10.75 24.86
CA GLU A 285 11.00 -10.52 26.19
C GLU A 285 9.47 -10.60 26.15
N GLY A 286 8.84 -11.24 27.15
CA GLY A 286 7.38 -11.37 27.22
C GLY A 286 6.89 -12.80 27.09
N GLN A 287 5.66 -12.96 26.60
CA GLN A 287 5.02 -14.27 26.42
C GLN A 287 5.46 -14.91 25.10
N PRO A 288 5.62 -16.24 25.01
CA PRO A 288 5.97 -16.93 23.77
C PRO A 288 5.08 -16.55 22.58
N TYR A 289 3.78 -16.35 22.82
CA TYR A 289 2.82 -15.99 21.78
C TYR A 289 3.01 -14.57 21.22
N ASP A 290 3.62 -13.64 21.98
CA ASP A 290 3.92 -12.27 21.50
C ASP A 290 4.82 -12.28 20.26
N VAL A 291 5.76 -13.25 20.20
CA VAL A 291 6.67 -13.42 19.07
C VAL A 291 5.92 -13.78 17.79
N LEU A 292 4.83 -14.54 17.90
CA LEU A 292 4.00 -14.95 16.77
C LEU A 292 3.05 -13.84 16.33
N LEU A 293 2.50 -13.07 17.28
CA LEU A 293 1.68 -11.89 16.99
C LEU A 293 2.49 -10.84 16.21
N ASP A 294 3.72 -10.55 16.64
CA ASP A 294 4.58 -9.56 15.99
C ASP A 294 4.88 -9.91 14.53
N GLU A 295 4.85 -11.18 14.11
CA GLU A 295 5.05 -11.55 12.70
C GLU A 295 4.01 -10.92 11.77
N PHE A 296 2.78 -10.74 12.23
CA PHE A 296 1.64 -10.29 11.42
C PHE A 296 1.18 -8.87 11.75
N GLU A 297 1.30 -8.45 13.01
CA GLU A 297 0.99 -7.10 13.46
C GLU A 297 2.13 -6.57 14.34
N VAL A 298 2.99 -5.74 13.73
CA VAL A 298 4.25 -5.31 14.35
C VAL A 298 3.99 -4.54 15.64
N GLY A 299 4.67 -4.94 16.72
CA GLY A 299 4.65 -4.24 18.00
C GLY A 299 3.45 -4.55 18.91
N MET A 300 2.42 -5.25 18.42
CA MET A 300 1.27 -5.66 19.24
C MET A 300 1.57 -6.92 20.05
N LYS A 301 1.23 -6.91 21.34
CA LYS A 301 1.43 -8.02 22.29
C LYS A 301 0.13 -8.48 22.91
N VAL A 302 0.15 -9.62 23.59
CA VAL A 302 -0.98 -10.11 24.39
C VAL A 302 -1.51 -9.05 25.36
N THR A 303 -0.62 -8.23 25.95
CA THR A 303 -1.01 -7.13 26.85
C THR A 303 -1.83 -6.03 26.17
N ASP A 304 -1.73 -5.91 24.85
CA ASP A 304 -2.48 -4.95 24.05
C ASP A 304 -3.77 -5.60 23.50
N TYR A 305 -3.70 -6.86 23.06
CA TYR A 305 -4.86 -7.60 22.55
C TYR A 305 -5.88 -7.96 23.62
N ASP A 306 -5.46 -8.39 24.81
CA ASP A 306 -6.37 -8.89 25.85
C ASP A 306 -7.42 -7.85 26.26
N PRO A 307 -7.07 -6.57 26.56
CA PRO A 307 -8.07 -5.54 26.85
C PRO A 307 -9.03 -5.26 25.69
N LEU A 308 -8.51 -5.25 24.44
CA LEU A 308 -9.35 -5.03 23.25
C LEU A 308 -10.39 -6.14 23.10
N PHE A 309 -9.95 -7.39 23.26
CA PHE A 309 -10.79 -8.58 23.04
C PHE A 309 -11.77 -8.81 24.20
N GLU A 310 -11.36 -8.51 25.43
CA GLU A 310 -12.26 -8.55 26.58
C GLU A 310 -13.42 -7.55 26.41
N GLY A 311 -13.11 -6.31 26.02
CA GLY A 311 -14.12 -5.28 25.74
C GLY A 311 -15.10 -5.69 24.64
N LEU A 312 -14.59 -6.30 23.57
CA LEU A 312 -15.43 -6.84 22.49
C LEU A 312 -16.36 -7.96 22.97
N ARG A 313 -15.81 -8.99 23.62
CA ARG A 313 -16.58 -10.16 24.07
C ARG A 313 -17.68 -9.75 25.05
N ALA A 314 -17.38 -8.84 25.98
CA ALA A 314 -18.32 -8.39 27.00
C ALA A 314 -19.59 -7.72 26.43
N ARG A 315 -19.53 -7.19 25.20
CA ARG A 315 -20.64 -6.48 24.55
C ARG A 315 -21.25 -7.23 23.36
N LEU A 316 -20.43 -7.93 22.57
CA LEU A 316 -20.91 -8.70 21.42
C LEU A 316 -21.74 -9.94 21.82
N VAL A 317 -21.35 -10.67 22.88
CA VAL A 317 -22.12 -11.85 23.33
C VAL A 317 -23.54 -11.45 23.80
N PRO A 318 -23.71 -10.43 24.67
CA PRO A 318 -25.05 -9.95 25.00
C PRO A 318 -25.84 -9.40 23.80
N LEU A 319 -25.17 -8.71 22.86
CA LEU A 319 -25.82 -8.20 21.64
C LEU A 319 -26.34 -9.36 20.78
N LEU A 320 -25.53 -10.40 20.56
CA LEU A 320 -25.93 -11.60 19.84
C LEU A 320 -27.17 -12.25 20.47
N HIS A 321 -27.19 -12.40 21.80
CA HIS A 321 -28.36 -12.97 22.49
C HIS A 321 -29.62 -12.13 22.28
N LYS A 322 -29.52 -10.79 22.33
CA LYS A 322 -30.66 -9.89 22.06
C LYS A 322 -31.16 -10.04 20.62
N ILE A 323 -30.24 -10.13 19.66
CA ILE A 323 -30.57 -10.32 18.24
C ILE A 323 -31.31 -11.65 18.04
N GLN A 324 -30.83 -12.75 18.62
CA GLN A 324 -31.47 -14.05 18.54
C GLN A 324 -32.92 -14.04 19.08
N VAL A 325 -33.15 -13.35 20.20
CA VAL A 325 -34.50 -13.15 20.75
C VAL A 325 -35.37 -12.36 19.78
N ALA A 326 -34.87 -11.28 19.21
CA ALA A 326 -35.60 -10.47 18.23
C ALA A 326 -35.92 -11.24 16.94
N GLN A 327 -35.00 -12.09 16.46
CA GLN A 327 -35.21 -12.95 15.29
C GLN A 327 -36.34 -13.95 15.48
N HIS A 328 -36.55 -14.44 16.70
CA HIS A 328 -37.68 -15.32 17.01
C HIS A 328 -39.04 -14.60 16.84
N GLU A 329 -39.09 -13.30 17.16
CA GLU A 329 -40.31 -12.49 17.01
C GLU A 329 -40.49 -11.94 15.59
N ARG A 330 -39.39 -11.56 14.95
CA ARG A 330 -39.34 -11.01 13.59
C ARG A 330 -38.24 -11.70 12.79
N PRO A 331 -38.55 -12.83 12.13
CA PRO A 331 -37.60 -13.53 11.29
C PRO A 331 -37.00 -12.64 10.20
N ASP A 332 -35.75 -12.90 9.84
CA ASP A 332 -35.08 -12.18 8.77
C ASP A 332 -35.63 -12.55 7.39
N PRO A 333 -35.59 -11.61 6.43
CA PRO A 333 -35.96 -11.90 5.06
C PRO A 333 -35.00 -12.94 4.46
N ILE A 334 -35.56 -13.91 3.72
CA ILE A 334 -34.79 -15.00 3.11
C ILE A 334 -34.80 -14.82 1.59
N LEU A 335 -33.64 -15.04 0.97
CA LEU A 335 -33.53 -15.19 -0.48
C LEU A 335 -34.36 -16.40 -0.96
N PRO A 336 -35.34 -16.23 -1.87
CA PRO A 336 -36.09 -17.36 -2.40
C PRO A 336 -35.17 -18.37 -3.09
N GLU A 337 -35.24 -19.64 -2.68
CA GLU A 337 -34.36 -20.72 -3.16
C GLU A 337 -34.41 -20.95 -4.68
N SER A 338 -35.49 -20.52 -5.34
CA SER A 338 -35.67 -20.63 -6.79
C SER A 338 -34.97 -19.53 -7.60
N LEU A 339 -34.59 -18.40 -6.97
CA LEU A 339 -33.92 -17.31 -7.68
C LEU A 339 -32.55 -17.75 -8.17
N ARG A 340 -32.18 -17.27 -9.35
CA ARG A 340 -30.87 -17.50 -9.93
C ARG A 340 -30.27 -16.18 -10.40
N PHE A 341 -29.00 -16.01 -10.09
CA PHE A 341 -28.21 -14.82 -10.39
C PHE A 341 -27.09 -15.25 -11.32
N SER A 342 -27.29 -15.08 -12.63
CA SER A 342 -26.31 -15.57 -13.61
C SER A 342 -24.93 -14.96 -13.40
N ILE A 343 -23.86 -15.74 -13.62
CA ILE A 343 -22.47 -15.26 -13.49
C ILE A 343 -22.20 -13.99 -14.32
N PRO A 344 -22.66 -13.85 -15.58
CA PRO A 344 -22.47 -12.62 -16.34
C PRO A 344 -23.13 -11.39 -15.70
N ALA A 345 -24.33 -11.54 -15.14
CA ALA A 345 -25.03 -10.45 -14.44
C ALA A 345 -24.34 -10.08 -13.12
N GLN A 346 -23.88 -11.07 -12.35
CA GLN A 346 -23.06 -10.82 -11.16
C GLN A 346 -21.77 -10.09 -11.52
N THR A 347 -21.09 -10.51 -12.59
CA THR A 347 -19.86 -9.87 -13.06
C THR A 347 -20.12 -8.41 -13.42
N ALA A 348 -21.15 -8.12 -14.22
CA ALA A 348 -21.50 -6.76 -14.62
C ALA A 348 -21.85 -5.87 -13.41
N PHE A 349 -22.67 -6.37 -12.48
CA PHE A 349 -23.04 -5.64 -11.27
C PHE A 349 -21.82 -5.36 -10.38
N CYS A 350 -21.01 -6.39 -10.10
CA CYS A 350 -19.88 -6.25 -9.18
C CYS A 350 -18.75 -5.40 -9.78
N SER A 351 -18.50 -5.49 -11.09
CA SER A 351 -17.57 -4.57 -11.77
C SER A 351 -18.05 -3.12 -11.70
N HIS A 352 -19.35 -2.87 -11.84
CA HIS A 352 -19.92 -1.54 -11.66
C HIS A 352 -19.71 -1.00 -10.23
N VAL A 353 -19.94 -1.83 -9.21
CA VAL A 353 -19.69 -1.48 -7.81
C VAL A 353 -18.21 -1.18 -7.56
N ALA A 354 -17.30 -2.05 -8.00
CA ALA A 354 -15.86 -1.85 -7.86
C ALA A 354 -15.38 -0.54 -8.52
N SER A 355 -15.90 -0.21 -9.72
CA SER A 355 -15.63 1.08 -10.37
C SER A 355 -16.14 2.27 -9.55
N LYS A 356 -17.32 2.17 -8.92
CA LYS A 356 -17.84 3.24 -8.03
C LYS A 356 -17.00 3.43 -6.78
N MET A 357 -16.40 2.36 -6.25
CA MET A 357 -15.41 2.43 -5.16
C MET A 357 -14.11 3.14 -5.58
N GLY A 358 -13.89 3.30 -6.88
CA GLY A 358 -12.72 3.97 -7.45
C GLY A 358 -11.62 3.01 -7.89
N PHE A 359 -11.92 1.71 -8.07
CA PHE A 359 -10.95 0.76 -8.60
C PHE A 359 -10.59 1.10 -10.05
N ASP A 360 -9.30 1.25 -10.32
CA ASP A 360 -8.78 1.54 -11.64
C ASP A 360 -8.54 0.22 -12.42
N PHE A 361 -9.44 -0.10 -13.34
CA PHE A 361 -9.34 -1.28 -14.21
C PHE A 361 -8.28 -1.14 -15.32
N ASP A 362 -7.73 0.06 -15.58
CA ASP A 362 -6.56 0.19 -16.45
C ASP A 362 -5.26 -0.18 -15.71
N ALA A 363 -5.30 -0.18 -14.36
CA ALA A 363 -4.22 -0.55 -13.46
C ALA A 363 -4.48 -1.86 -12.71
N GLY A 364 -5.46 -2.66 -13.16
CA GLY A 364 -5.86 -3.87 -12.45
C GLY A 364 -6.91 -4.71 -13.15
N ARG A 365 -7.26 -5.86 -12.54
CA ARG A 365 -8.30 -6.76 -13.06
C ARG A 365 -8.96 -7.60 -11.98
N MET A 366 -10.16 -8.06 -12.29
CA MET A 366 -10.94 -9.01 -11.51
C MET A 366 -11.01 -10.37 -12.23
N ASP A 367 -10.77 -11.45 -11.49
CA ASP A 367 -10.82 -12.84 -12.00
C ASP A 367 -11.64 -13.76 -11.10
N ALA A 368 -11.91 -14.99 -11.56
CA ALA A 368 -12.52 -16.02 -10.74
C ALA A 368 -11.45 -16.88 -10.05
N SER A 369 -11.68 -17.26 -8.79
CA SER A 369 -10.87 -18.23 -8.05
C SER A 369 -11.76 -19.05 -7.09
N THR A 370 -11.19 -20.07 -6.45
CA THR A 370 -11.92 -20.87 -5.44
C THR A 370 -12.08 -20.09 -4.13
N HIS A 371 -11.04 -19.36 -3.74
CA HIS A 371 -11.01 -18.51 -2.55
C HIS A 371 -10.63 -17.10 -3.00
N PRO A 372 -11.50 -16.09 -2.82
CA PRO A 372 -11.16 -14.70 -3.11
C PRO A 372 -9.87 -14.27 -2.41
N PHE A 373 -9.06 -13.49 -3.13
CA PHE A 373 -7.84 -12.86 -2.64
C PHE A 373 -7.43 -11.71 -3.56
N SER A 374 -6.64 -10.80 -3.00
CA SER A 374 -5.97 -9.71 -3.70
C SER A 374 -4.50 -10.06 -3.94
N ALA A 375 -3.99 -9.64 -5.09
CA ALA A 375 -2.62 -9.86 -5.54
C ALA A 375 -2.18 -8.69 -6.43
N GLY A 376 -0.98 -8.78 -6.97
CA GLY A 376 -0.48 -7.76 -7.88
C GLY A 376 1.03 -7.80 -7.94
N LEU A 377 1.58 -6.87 -8.73
CA LEU A 377 3.02 -6.60 -8.74
C LEU A 377 3.33 -5.39 -7.86
N TRP A 378 2.55 -4.32 -8.02
CA TRP A 378 2.67 -3.02 -7.38
C TRP A 378 1.56 -2.07 -7.85
N PRO A 379 1.37 -0.87 -7.28
CA PRO A 379 0.66 0.24 -7.93
C PRO A 379 0.84 0.32 -9.46
N GLY A 380 -0.22 0.01 -10.19
CA GLY A 380 -0.22 -0.08 -11.66
C GLY A 380 -0.50 -1.49 -12.21
N ASP A 381 -0.40 -2.54 -11.38
CA ASP A 381 -0.90 -3.88 -11.63
C ASP A 381 -1.37 -4.48 -10.29
N THR A 382 -2.62 -4.18 -9.93
CA THR A 382 -3.31 -4.72 -8.76
C THR A 382 -4.46 -5.61 -9.22
N ARG A 383 -4.50 -6.85 -8.75
CA ARG A 383 -5.48 -7.85 -9.17
C ARG A 383 -6.26 -8.31 -7.97
N PHE A 384 -7.48 -8.72 -8.20
CA PHE A 384 -8.20 -9.47 -7.20
C PHE A 384 -9.07 -10.53 -7.83
N THR A 385 -9.48 -11.48 -7.01
CA THR A 385 -10.34 -12.59 -7.44
C THR A 385 -11.64 -12.60 -6.66
N THR A 386 -12.68 -13.18 -7.24
CA THR A 386 -13.94 -13.43 -6.55
C THR A 386 -14.41 -14.85 -6.81
N ARG A 387 -15.46 -15.26 -6.08
CA ARG A 387 -16.19 -16.50 -6.28
C ARG A 387 -17.64 -16.16 -6.65
N PHE A 388 -18.21 -16.96 -7.54
CA PHE A 388 -19.61 -16.81 -7.94
C PHE A 388 -20.47 -17.91 -7.33
N ASP A 389 -21.66 -17.57 -6.84
CA ASP A 389 -22.72 -18.52 -6.51
C ASP A 389 -24.00 -18.09 -7.22
N GLU A 390 -24.50 -18.90 -8.16
CA GLU A 390 -25.73 -18.58 -8.89
C GLU A 390 -26.99 -18.54 -8.00
N ARG A 391 -26.90 -19.01 -6.75
CA ARG A 391 -28.01 -18.99 -5.78
C ARG A 391 -27.95 -17.80 -4.84
N ASP A 392 -26.80 -17.14 -4.73
CA ASP A 392 -26.57 -16.05 -3.78
C ASP A 392 -25.71 -14.93 -4.41
N PRO A 393 -26.31 -13.77 -4.75
CA PRO A 393 -25.58 -12.66 -5.35
C PRO A 393 -24.73 -11.92 -4.31
N PHE A 394 -25.03 -12.04 -3.02
CA PHE A 394 -24.30 -11.35 -1.96
C PHE A 394 -22.93 -11.98 -1.73
N SER A 395 -22.80 -13.30 -1.95
CA SER A 395 -21.51 -14.00 -1.89
C SER A 395 -20.47 -13.38 -2.83
N CYS A 396 -20.84 -13.13 -4.09
CA CYS A 396 -19.94 -12.47 -5.05
C CYS A 396 -19.79 -10.97 -4.74
N LEU A 397 -20.89 -10.26 -4.47
CA LEU A 397 -20.86 -8.81 -4.21
C LEU A 397 -19.91 -8.47 -3.07
N TYR A 398 -20.07 -9.10 -1.90
CA TYR A 398 -19.27 -8.78 -0.74
C TYR A 398 -17.84 -9.30 -0.84
N ALA A 399 -17.60 -10.42 -1.53
CA ALA A 399 -16.24 -10.80 -1.90
C ALA A 399 -15.57 -9.75 -2.79
N VAL A 400 -16.27 -9.23 -3.81
CA VAL A 400 -15.73 -8.17 -4.68
C VAL A 400 -15.50 -6.89 -3.89
N MET A 401 -16.42 -6.45 -3.04
CA MET A 401 -16.21 -5.24 -2.24
C MET A 401 -15.05 -5.39 -1.26
N HIS A 402 -14.94 -6.55 -0.60
CA HIS A 402 -13.84 -6.88 0.31
C HIS A 402 -12.50 -6.80 -0.41
N GLU A 403 -12.35 -7.55 -1.50
CA GLU A 403 -11.10 -7.58 -2.24
C GLU A 403 -10.82 -6.28 -2.98
N THR A 404 -11.84 -5.54 -3.40
CA THR A 404 -11.64 -4.19 -3.96
C THR A 404 -11.12 -3.24 -2.88
N GLY A 405 -11.54 -3.36 -1.62
CA GLY A 405 -10.99 -2.54 -0.53
C GLY A 405 -9.50 -2.79 -0.28
N HIS A 406 -9.08 -4.06 -0.28
CA HIS A 406 -7.67 -4.45 -0.31
C HIS A 406 -6.94 -3.86 -1.53
N ALA A 407 -7.49 -4.08 -2.73
CA ALA A 407 -6.89 -3.61 -3.96
C ALA A 407 -6.81 -2.07 -4.06
N LEU A 408 -7.76 -1.36 -3.45
CA LEU A 408 -7.71 0.09 -3.34
C LEU A 408 -6.55 0.52 -2.47
N TYR A 409 -6.27 -0.12 -1.34
CA TYR A 409 -5.07 0.19 -0.55
C TYR A 409 -3.82 0.06 -1.42
N GLU A 410 -3.65 -1.08 -2.08
CA GLU A 410 -2.53 -1.37 -2.98
C GLU A 410 -2.39 -0.34 -4.10
N GLN A 411 -3.49 0.02 -4.79
CA GLN A 411 -3.47 1.06 -5.83
C GLN A 411 -3.11 2.45 -5.31
N GLY A 412 -3.29 2.70 -4.01
CA GLY A 412 -2.98 3.96 -3.35
C GLY A 412 -1.59 4.06 -2.75
N LEU A 413 -0.82 2.97 -2.72
CA LEU A 413 0.56 3.00 -2.24
C LEU A 413 1.40 3.94 -3.12
N SER A 414 2.39 4.58 -2.51
CA SER A 414 3.19 5.60 -3.21
C SER A 414 4.07 4.99 -4.30
N LYS A 415 3.78 5.35 -5.57
CA LYS A 415 4.60 4.97 -6.73
C LYS A 415 6.07 5.43 -6.60
N GLY A 416 6.33 6.52 -5.87
CA GLY A 416 7.70 7.02 -5.63
C GLY A 416 8.55 6.06 -4.77
N HIS A 417 7.91 5.25 -3.93
CA HIS A 417 8.57 4.28 -3.04
C HIS A 417 8.36 2.84 -3.51
N SER A 418 8.22 2.64 -4.82
CA SER A 418 7.97 1.30 -5.37
C SER A 418 9.10 0.33 -5.08
N MET A 419 8.73 -0.91 -4.76
CA MET A 419 9.65 -2.01 -4.46
C MET A 419 10.54 -1.73 -3.23
N THR A 420 9.99 -1.08 -2.21
CA THR A 420 10.69 -0.81 -0.95
C THR A 420 9.69 -0.92 0.19
N PRO A 421 10.12 -1.29 1.42
CA PRO A 421 9.23 -1.42 2.57
C PRO A 421 8.38 -0.17 2.83
N ARG A 422 8.95 1.03 2.69
CA ARG A 422 8.21 2.30 2.80
C ARG A 422 6.96 2.32 1.91
N GLY A 423 7.05 1.76 0.71
CA GLY A 423 5.95 1.71 -0.25
C GLY A 423 5.01 0.52 -0.06
N ASP A 424 5.33 -0.45 0.80
CA ASP A 424 4.51 -1.63 1.06
C ASP A 424 3.38 -1.34 2.08
N ALA A 425 2.32 -2.14 2.05
CA ALA A 425 1.30 -2.16 3.09
C ALA A 425 1.90 -2.53 4.46
N VAL A 426 1.44 -1.86 5.53
CA VAL A 426 2.12 -1.89 6.84
C VAL A 426 1.86 -3.15 7.67
N SER A 427 0.65 -3.72 7.60
CA SER A 427 0.26 -4.92 8.33
C SER A 427 -1.01 -5.53 7.77
N LEU A 428 -1.29 -6.77 8.17
CA LEU A 428 -2.55 -7.43 7.84
C LEU A 428 -3.75 -6.72 8.49
N GLY A 429 -3.64 -6.22 9.72
CA GLY A 429 -4.72 -5.49 10.37
C GLY A 429 -5.11 -4.22 9.63
N VAL A 430 -4.14 -3.41 9.20
CA VAL A 430 -4.44 -2.21 8.39
C VAL A 430 -4.94 -2.58 7.00
N HIS A 431 -4.43 -3.66 6.40
CA HIS A 431 -4.89 -4.11 5.09
C HIS A 431 -6.34 -4.62 5.13
N GLU A 432 -6.71 -5.38 6.16
CA GLU A 432 -8.07 -5.85 6.45
C GLU A 432 -9.00 -4.69 6.81
N SER A 433 -8.51 -3.62 7.42
CA SER A 433 -9.36 -2.46 7.72
C SER A 433 -9.88 -1.80 6.45
N GLN A 434 -9.08 -1.79 5.38
CA GLN A 434 -9.51 -1.25 4.09
C GLN A 434 -10.56 -2.16 3.45
N SER A 435 -10.40 -3.49 3.48
CA SER A 435 -11.42 -4.40 2.95
C SER A 435 -12.73 -4.31 3.72
N ARG A 436 -12.68 -4.33 5.06
CA ARG A 436 -13.87 -4.27 5.92
C ARG A 436 -14.60 -2.94 5.88
N PHE A 437 -13.87 -1.83 5.78
CA PHE A 437 -14.47 -0.51 5.58
C PHE A 437 -15.39 -0.52 4.36
N TRP A 438 -14.88 -0.95 3.20
CA TRP A 438 -15.66 -0.95 1.97
C TRP A 438 -16.74 -2.04 1.94
N GLU A 439 -16.42 -3.26 2.36
CA GLU A 439 -17.38 -4.37 2.39
C GLU A 439 -18.58 -4.06 3.29
N ASN A 440 -18.31 -3.63 4.52
CA ASN A 440 -19.32 -3.61 5.57
C ASN A 440 -19.86 -2.20 5.85
N GLN A 441 -18.96 -1.26 6.13
CA GLN A 441 -19.34 0.09 6.56
C GLN A 441 -19.85 0.94 5.40
N VAL A 442 -19.44 0.63 4.18
CA VAL A 442 -20.06 1.15 2.95
C VAL A 442 -21.10 0.14 2.43
N GLY A 443 -20.70 -1.08 2.07
CA GLY A 443 -21.51 -2.02 1.29
C GLY A 443 -22.69 -2.68 2.00
N ARG A 444 -22.74 -2.66 3.33
CA ARG A 444 -23.85 -3.25 4.11
C ARG A 444 -24.68 -2.18 4.82
N THR A 445 -24.99 -1.10 4.09
CA THR A 445 -25.82 0.01 4.57
C THR A 445 -27.06 0.22 3.69
N PRO A 446 -28.16 0.76 4.24
CA PRO A 446 -29.31 1.18 3.44
C PRO A 446 -28.94 2.24 2.39
N ALA A 447 -27.99 3.13 2.72
CA ALA A 447 -27.49 4.17 1.82
C ALA A 447 -26.81 3.57 0.58
N PHE A 448 -25.98 2.55 0.76
CA PHE A 448 -25.36 1.84 -0.35
C PHE A 448 -26.40 1.19 -1.24
N TRP A 449 -27.33 0.44 -0.65
CA TRP A 449 -28.38 -0.24 -1.41
C TRP A 449 -29.23 0.78 -2.19
N LYS A 450 -29.55 1.94 -1.61
CA LYS A 450 -30.23 3.02 -2.34
C LYS A 450 -29.44 3.50 -3.56
N ALA A 451 -28.10 3.61 -3.46
CA ALA A 451 -27.25 4.08 -4.54
C ALA A 451 -27.04 3.05 -5.68
N VAL A 452 -27.13 1.76 -5.37
CA VAL A 452 -26.89 0.67 -6.35
C VAL A 452 -28.14 -0.08 -6.79
N LEU A 453 -29.29 0.11 -6.12
CA LEU A 453 -30.55 -0.58 -6.41
C LEU A 453 -30.96 -0.50 -7.90
N PRO A 454 -30.87 0.65 -8.60
CA PRO A 454 -31.23 0.68 -10.02
C PRO A 454 -30.37 -0.26 -10.88
N SER A 455 -29.06 -0.33 -10.60
CA SER A 455 -28.15 -1.23 -11.30
C SER A 455 -28.40 -2.70 -10.93
N PHE A 456 -28.71 -2.97 -9.65
CA PHE A 456 -29.08 -4.30 -9.20
C PHE A 456 -30.34 -4.81 -9.92
N GLN A 457 -31.40 -3.99 -10.00
CA GLN A 457 -32.64 -4.34 -10.68
C GLN A 457 -32.46 -4.50 -12.20
N GLU A 458 -31.56 -3.73 -12.82
CA GLU A 458 -31.21 -3.88 -14.24
C GLU A 458 -30.54 -5.23 -14.52
N GLN A 459 -29.61 -5.66 -13.65
CA GLN A 459 -28.90 -6.93 -13.82
C GLN A 459 -29.73 -8.14 -13.39
N PHE A 460 -30.69 -7.96 -12.48
CA PHE A 460 -31.52 -9.02 -11.93
C PHE A 460 -33.02 -8.66 -11.99
N PRO A 461 -33.61 -8.56 -13.20
CA PRO A 461 -35.00 -8.12 -13.37
C PRO A 461 -36.03 -9.13 -12.83
N ASP A 462 -35.63 -10.39 -12.63
CA ASP A 462 -36.46 -11.44 -12.02
C ASP A 462 -36.39 -11.44 -10.48
N ALA A 463 -35.52 -10.62 -9.87
CA ALA A 463 -35.51 -10.45 -8.43
C ALA A 463 -36.85 -9.83 -7.98
N PRO A 464 -37.36 -10.17 -6.79
CA PRO A 464 -38.52 -9.49 -6.23
C PRO A 464 -38.29 -7.98 -6.15
N ASP A 465 -39.39 -7.21 -6.10
CA ASP A 465 -39.35 -5.75 -5.93
C ASP A 465 -38.93 -5.37 -4.50
N TRP A 466 -37.69 -5.69 -4.17
CA TRP A 466 -37.05 -5.39 -2.90
C TRP A 466 -36.59 -3.94 -2.90
N ASP A 467 -36.95 -3.24 -1.83
CA ASP A 467 -36.37 -1.94 -1.55
C ASP A 467 -34.98 -2.05 -0.91
N ALA A 468 -34.29 -0.92 -0.80
CA ALA A 468 -32.96 -0.84 -0.20
C ALA A 468 -32.94 -1.35 1.25
N ALA A 469 -34.01 -1.14 2.01
CA ALA A 469 -34.12 -1.60 3.39
C ALA A 469 -34.18 -3.13 3.46
N THR A 470 -34.94 -3.78 2.56
CA THR A 470 -35.06 -5.23 2.50
C THR A 470 -33.74 -5.88 2.11
N LEU A 471 -33.08 -5.40 1.05
CA LEU A 471 -31.76 -5.89 0.65
C LEU A 471 -30.73 -5.71 1.76
N ASN A 472 -30.76 -4.57 2.44
CA ASN A 472 -29.89 -4.32 3.59
C ASN A 472 -30.15 -5.29 4.75
N ARG A 473 -31.41 -5.64 5.05
CA ARG A 473 -31.73 -6.64 6.08
C ARG A 473 -31.24 -8.03 5.68
N ILE A 474 -31.42 -8.46 4.43
CA ILE A 474 -30.90 -9.73 3.93
C ILE A 474 -29.38 -9.78 4.12
N ALA A 475 -28.67 -8.73 3.70
CA ALA A 475 -27.22 -8.62 3.77
C ALA A 475 -26.62 -8.57 5.19
N ASN A 476 -27.44 -8.25 6.20
CA ASN A 476 -27.03 -8.11 7.61
C ASN A 476 -27.72 -9.14 8.52
N THR A 477 -28.10 -10.29 7.95
CA THR A 477 -28.62 -11.42 8.72
C THR A 477 -27.53 -11.91 9.68
N VAL A 478 -27.89 -12.09 10.95
CA VAL A 478 -26.97 -12.62 11.99
C VAL A 478 -27.26 -14.09 12.20
N SER A 479 -26.22 -14.92 12.30
CA SER A 479 -26.40 -16.34 12.57
C SER A 479 -25.25 -16.91 13.41
N THR A 480 -25.56 -17.87 14.27
CA THR A 480 -24.56 -18.68 14.98
C THR A 480 -24.05 -19.81 14.10
N GLY A 481 -23.57 -19.46 12.91
CA GLY A 481 -22.92 -20.38 12.00
C GLY A 481 -21.59 -20.88 12.57
N PHE A 482 -21.16 -22.06 12.14
CA PHE A 482 -19.87 -22.62 12.58
C PHE A 482 -18.68 -22.05 11.81
N ILE A 483 -18.90 -21.55 10.59
CA ILE A 483 -17.85 -21.21 9.63
C ILE A 483 -17.47 -19.73 9.71
N ARG A 484 -16.26 -19.43 10.19
CA ARG A 484 -15.78 -18.04 10.36
C ARG A 484 -15.86 -17.20 9.09
N VAL A 485 -15.48 -17.75 7.93
CA VAL A 485 -15.48 -17.00 6.65
C VAL A 485 -16.89 -16.68 6.12
N GLU A 486 -17.93 -17.25 6.74
CA GLU A 486 -19.34 -17.03 6.42
C GLU A 486 -20.06 -16.27 7.56
N ALA A 487 -19.34 -15.95 8.65
CA ALA A 487 -19.90 -15.29 9.81
C ALA A 487 -20.24 -13.81 9.54
N ASP A 488 -21.31 -13.34 10.17
CA ASP A 488 -21.76 -11.95 10.12
C ASP A 488 -20.88 -11.01 10.98
N GLU A 489 -21.08 -9.70 10.89
CA GLU A 489 -20.23 -8.73 11.60
C GLU A 489 -20.27 -8.84 13.13
N VAL A 490 -21.37 -9.35 13.70
CA VAL A 490 -21.52 -9.52 15.15
C VAL A 490 -20.74 -10.76 15.60
N THR A 491 -20.87 -11.87 14.87
CA THR A 491 -20.30 -13.16 15.27
C THR A 491 -18.87 -13.38 14.78
N TYR A 492 -18.45 -12.74 13.69
CA TYR A 492 -17.12 -12.92 13.08
C TYR A 492 -15.98 -12.68 14.06
N ASN A 493 -16.05 -11.60 14.85
CA ASN A 493 -15.01 -11.28 15.84
C ASN A 493 -14.97 -12.33 16.97
N LEU A 494 -16.11 -12.91 17.36
CA LEU A 494 -16.14 -14.02 18.33
C LEU A 494 -15.36 -15.24 17.82
N HIS A 495 -15.48 -15.57 16.52
CA HIS A 495 -14.72 -16.68 15.92
C HIS A 495 -13.22 -16.41 15.97
N VAL A 496 -12.79 -15.18 15.68
CA VAL A 496 -11.38 -14.79 15.72
C VAL A 496 -10.84 -14.85 17.15
N MET A 497 -11.58 -14.31 18.12
CA MET A 497 -11.20 -14.32 19.53
C MET A 497 -11.06 -15.76 20.06
N LEU A 498 -11.92 -16.69 19.63
CA LEU A 498 -11.84 -18.09 20.04
C LEU A 498 -10.51 -18.72 19.62
N ARG A 499 -10.06 -18.44 18.40
CA ARG A 499 -8.76 -18.93 17.88
C ARG A 499 -7.60 -18.28 18.62
N TYR A 500 -7.66 -16.98 18.85
CA TYR A 500 -6.65 -16.26 19.64
C TYR A 500 -6.48 -16.85 21.05
N GLU A 501 -7.58 -17.09 21.76
CA GLU A 501 -7.55 -17.71 23.09
C GLU A 501 -6.99 -19.14 23.06
N ILE A 502 -7.36 -19.94 22.06
CA ILE A 502 -6.81 -21.29 21.90
C ILE A 502 -5.31 -21.24 21.60
N GLU A 503 -4.85 -20.33 20.74
CA GLU A 503 -3.43 -20.20 20.43
C GLU A 503 -2.62 -19.76 21.66
N LYS A 504 -3.16 -18.83 22.48
CA LYS A 504 -2.58 -18.52 23.79
C LYS A 504 -2.46 -19.77 24.66
N LYS A 505 -3.50 -20.58 24.72
CA LYS A 505 -3.47 -21.85 25.48
C LYS A 505 -2.38 -22.80 24.96
N ILE A 506 -2.20 -22.91 23.65
CA ILE A 506 -1.18 -23.77 23.03
C ILE A 506 0.25 -23.30 23.36
N PHE A 507 0.52 -21.99 23.21
CA PHE A 507 1.88 -21.45 23.25
C PHE A 507 2.32 -20.92 24.62
N ASN A 508 1.40 -20.36 25.41
CA ASN A 508 1.70 -19.82 26.73
C ASN A 508 1.37 -20.84 27.84
N GLU A 509 0.29 -21.62 27.68
CA GLU A 509 -0.19 -22.56 28.72
C GLU A 509 0.15 -24.03 28.42
N ASN A 510 0.73 -24.34 27.25
CA ASN A 510 1.08 -25.69 26.80
C ASN A 510 -0.11 -26.67 26.71
N LEU A 511 -1.25 -26.21 26.20
CA LEU A 511 -2.41 -27.07 25.88
C LEU A 511 -1.98 -28.28 25.03
N PRO A 512 -2.25 -29.52 25.48
CA PRO A 512 -2.05 -30.72 24.67
C PRO A 512 -2.96 -30.71 23.44
N ILE A 513 -2.41 -30.99 22.26
CA ILE A 513 -3.15 -30.91 20.99
C ILE A 513 -4.29 -31.93 20.93
N GLU A 514 -4.17 -33.07 21.61
CA GLU A 514 -5.25 -34.04 21.78
C GLU A 514 -6.53 -33.44 22.41
N GLN A 515 -6.40 -32.40 23.25
CA GLN A 515 -7.51 -31.72 23.93
C GLN A 515 -8.11 -30.58 23.09
N LEU A 516 -7.57 -30.31 21.90
CA LEU A 516 -8.01 -29.22 21.05
C LEU A 516 -9.49 -29.32 20.64
N PRO A 517 -10.02 -30.48 20.20
CA PRO A 517 -11.44 -30.58 19.86
C PRO A 517 -12.36 -30.27 21.05
N GLU A 518 -12.06 -30.80 22.24
CA GLU A 518 -12.85 -30.56 23.44
C GLU A 518 -12.80 -29.09 23.87
N THR A 519 -11.59 -28.49 23.87
CA THR A 519 -11.39 -27.08 24.21
C THR A 519 -12.16 -26.17 23.26
N TRP A 520 -12.07 -26.46 21.95
CA TRP A 520 -12.80 -25.73 20.92
C TRP A 520 -14.32 -25.80 21.16
N ASN A 521 -14.84 -27.02 21.33
CA ASN A 521 -16.28 -27.24 21.44
C ASN A 521 -16.85 -26.58 22.69
N ALA A 522 -16.15 -26.66 23.83
CA ALA A 522 -16.57 -26.02 25.07
C ALA A 522 -16.63 -24.49 24.93
N MET A 523 -15.60 -23.87 24.35
CA MET A 523 -15.59 -22.41 24.11
C MET A 523 -16.65 -21.98 23.10
N PHE A 524 -16.90 -22.79 22.07
CA PHE A 524 -17.91 -22.50 21.06
C PHE A 524 -19.31 -22.54 21.67
N GLU A 525 -19.62 -23.55 22.47
CA GLU A 525 -20.90 -23.65 23.19
C GLU A 525 -21.08 -22.48 24.17
N GLU A 526 -20.03 -22.11 24.91
CA GLU A 526 -20.08 -20.98 25.86
C GLU A 526 -20.40 -19.65 25.17
N TRP A 527 -19.79 -19.36 24.01
CA TRP A 527 -19.86 -18.04 23.38
C TRP A 527 -20.96 -17.91 22.33
N PHE A 528 -21.31 -19.01 21.66
CA PHE A 528 -22.30 -19.02 20.57
C PHE A 528 -23.60 -19.74 20.96
N GLY A 529 -23.64 -20.44 22.10
CA GLY A 529 -24.83 -21.14 22.58
C GLY A 529 -25.22 -22.37 21.77
N VAL A 530 -24.32 -22.91 20.94
CA VAL A 530 -24.59 -24.06 20.07
C VAL A 530 -23.47 -25.10 20.16
N GLN A 531 -23.84 -26.38 20.08
CA GLN A 531 -22.89 -27.49 20.11
C GLN A 531 -22.31 -27.76 18.72
N VAL A 532 -20.99 -27.90 18.64
CA VAL A 532 -20.29 -28.23 17.40
C VAL A 532 -20.61 -29.68 17.01
N PRO A 533 -21.15 -29.94 15.81
CA PRO A 533 -21.65 -31.27 15.45
C PRO A 533 -20.53 -32.27 15.11
N HIS A 534 -19.39 -31.79 14.59
CA HIS A 534 -18.23 -32.61 14.24
C HIS A 534 -17.00 -31.72 13.97
N ASP A 535 -15.80 -32.30 14.02
CA ASP A 535 -14.53 -31.56 13.91
C ASP A 535 -14.37 -30.79 12.60
N GLY A 536 -14.97 -31.27 11.50
CA GLY A 536 -14.91 -30.65 10.16
C GLY A 536 -15.48 -29.23 10.10
N VAL A 537 -16.44 -28.91 10.97
CA VAL A 537 -16.95 -27.54 11.18
C VAL A 537 -16.51 -26.96 12.54
N GLY A 538 -15.79 -27.75 13.34
CA GLY A 538 -15.12 -27.34 14.57
C GLY A 538 -13.67 -26.91 14.32
N CYS A 539 -12.75 -27.48 15.08
CA CYS A 539 -11.32 -27.14 15.05
C CYS A 539 -10.60 -27.40 13.71
N LEU A 540 -11.19 -28.17 12.78
CA LEU A 540 -10.63 -28.39 11.44
C LEU A 540 -11.15 -27.39 10.39
N GLN A 541 -12.03 -26.46 10.74
CA GLN A 541 -12.72 -25.63 9.75
C GLN A 541 -11.78 -24.74 8.92
N ASP A 542 -10.72 -24.23 9.55
CA ASP A 542 -9.77 -23.29 8.95
C ASP A 542 -8.43 -23.97 8.62
N ILE A 543 -7.80 -23.47 7.55
CA ILE A 543 -6.54 -23.98 7.00
C ILE A 543 -5.30 -23.51 7.78
N HIS A 544 -5.38 -22.37 8.49
CA HIS A 544 -4.24 -21.60 9.00
C HIS A 544 -3.26 -22.42 9.83
N TRP A 545 -3.75 -23.26 10.75
CA TRP A 545 -2.89 -24.09 11.60
C TRP A 545 -2.13 -25.17 10.81
N SER A 546 -2.69 -25.66 9.69
CA SER A 546 -1.98 -26.56 8.78
C SER A 546 -0.83 -25.86 8.03
N MET A 547 -0.92 -24.54 7.88
CA MET A 547 0.13 -23.69 7.31
C MET A 547 1.11 -23.17 8.37
N GLY A 548 0.95 -23.55 9.65
CA GLY A 548 1.76 -23.02 10.75
C GLY A 548 1.57 -21.51 10.98
N ALA A 549 0.45 -20.94 10.52
CA ALA A 549 0.14 -19.51 10.64
C ALA A 549 -0.54 -19.20 11.98
N PHE A 550 0.25 -19.26 13.05
CA PHE A 550 -0.15 -18.90 14.42
C PHE A 550 0.19 -17.44 14.71
N GLY A 551 -0.66 -16.71 15.44
CA GLY A 551 -0.60 -15.26 15.62
C GLY A 551 -1.28 -14.48 14.48
N TYR A 552 -1.80 -15.19 13.47
CA TYR A 552 -2.40 -14.60 12.27
C TYR A 552 -3.82 -14.07 12.54
N PHE A 553 -4.69 -14.90 13.10
CA PHE A 553 -6.13 -14.60 13.21
C PHE A 553 -6.47 -13.24 13.86
N PRO A 554 -5.78 -12.78 14.91
CA PRO A 554 -6.12 -11.51 15.57
C PRO A 554 -6.13 -10.30 14.64
N THR A 555 -5.34 -10.35 13.56
CA THR A 555 -5.29 -9.28 12.56
C THR A 555 -6.64 -9.05 11.87
N TYR A 556 -7.47 -10.09 11.72
CA TYR A 556 -8.82 -9.94 11.19
C TYR A 556 -9.72 -9.07 12.07
N THR A 557 -9.64 -9.25 13.39
CA THR A 557 -10.41 -8.41 14.33
C THR A 557 -9.85 -6.99 14.34
N LEU A 558 -8.52 -6.82 14.32
CA LEU A 558 -7.92 -5.48 14.22
C LEU A 558 -8.39 -4.73 12.98
N GLY A 559 -8.54 -5.42 11.84
CA GLY A 559 -9.15 -4.84 10.64
C GLY A 559 -10.52 -4.23 10.89
N ASN A 560 -11.43 -4.96 11.55
CA ASN A 560 -12.76 -4.44 11.92
C ASN A 560 -12.68 -3.22 12.86
N LEU A 561 -11.77 -3.26 13.85
CA LEU A 561 -11.59 -2.17 14.79
C LEU A 561 -11.07 -0.90 14.11
N TYR A 562 -9.99 -1.04 13.33
CA TYR A 562 -9.38 0.05 12.59
C TYR A 562 -10.34 0.64 11.56
N ALA A 563 -11.13 -0.19 10.88
CA ALA A 563 -12.12 0.28 9.91
C ALA A 563 -13.14 1.21 10.59
N ALA A 564 -13.69 0.80 11.74
CA ALA A 564 -14.67 1.61 12.47
C ALA A 564 -14.08 2.89 13.04
N GLN A 565 -12.83 2.85 13.51
CA GLN A 565 -12.13 4.03 14.00
C GLN A 565 -11.86 5.02 12.86
N LEU A 566 -11.47 4.54 11.67
CA LEU A 566 -11.32 5.35 10.48
C LEU A 566 -12.65 5.94 10.01
N LEU A 567 -13.74 5.17 10.05
CA LEU A 567 -15.08 5.63 9.71
C LEU A 567 -15.53 6.79 10.60
N GLU A 568 -15.35 6.66 11.92
CA GLU A 568 -15.72 7.70 12.87
C GLU A 568 -14.94 9.00 12.62
N SER A 569 -13.62 8.92 12.48
CA SER A 569 -12.80 10.09 12.15
C SER A 569 -13.11 10.67 10.76
N MET A 570 -13.46 9.83 9.78
CA MET A 570 -13.88 10.28 8.46
C MET A 570 -15.22 11.02 8.54
N SER A 571 -16.15 10.58 9.39
CA SER A 571 -17.42 11.25 9.62
C SER A 571 -17.25 12.63 10.25
N ASP A 572 -16.27 12.80 11.14
CA ASP A 572 -15.94 14.12 11.71
C ASP A 572 -15.43 15.10 10.65
N ASP A 573 -14.65 14.62 9.68
CA ASP A 573 -14.06 15.43 8.62
C ASP A 573 -15.02 15.71 7.45
N LEU A 574 -15.82 14.71 7.04
CA LEU A 574 -16.65 14.76 5.82
C LEU A 574 -18.15 14.97 6.10
N GLY A 575 -18.58 14.87 7.36
CA GLY A 575 -19.97 14.95 7.76
C GLY A 575 -20.70 13.60 7.65
N ASP A 576 -22.02 13.65 7.43
CA ASP A 576 -22.88 12.47 7.37
C ASP A 576 -22.51 11.54 6.19
N LEU A 577 -21.90 10.40 6.53
CA LEU A 577 -21.42 9.42 5.56
C LEU A 577 -22.56 8.68 4.86
N ASP A 578 -23.72 8.47 5.49
CA ASP A 578 -24.87 7.84 4.82
C ASP A 578 -25.39 8.73 3.70
N THR A 579 -25.40 10.05 3.91
CA THR A 579 -25.73 11.01 2.86
C THR A 579 -24.74 10.92 1.69
N LEU A 580 -23.44 10.80 1.96
CA LEU A 580 -22.41 10.65 0.92
C LEU A 580 -22.55 9.30 0.18
N ILE A 581 -22.69 8.20 0.90
CA ILE A 581 -22.83 6.86 0.33
C ILE A 581 -24.04 6.81 -0.60
N ALA A 582 -25.16 7.41 -0.20
CA ALA A 582 -26.41 7.44 -0.97
C ALA A 582 -26.30 8.21 -2.30
N THR A 583 -25.27 9.04 -2.50
CA THR A 583 -25.02 9.71 -3.80
C THR A 583 -24.52 8.74 -4.87
N GLY A 584 -23.86 7.64 -4.47
CA GLY A 584 -23.17 6.72 -5.36
C GLY A 584 -21.83 7.23 -5.90
N ASP A 585 -21.34 8.39 -5.45
CA ASP A 585 -19.98 8.89 -5.65
C ASP A 585 -19.21 8.79 -4.34
N TRP A 586 -18.32 7.80 -4.24
CA TRP A 586 -17.53 7.54 -3.04
C TRP A 586 -16.09 8.05 -3.14
N SER A 587 -15.82 8.91 -4.14
CA SER A 587 -14.48 9.43 -4.41
C SER A 587 -13.92 10.27 -3.27
N SER A 588 -14.76 11.00 -2.53
CA SER A 588 -14.34 11.79 -1.36
C SER A 588 -13.83 10.91 -0.22
N MET A 589 -14.49 9.77 0.03
CA MET A 589 -14.09 8.78 1.03
C MET A 589 -12.74 8.15 0.66
N LEU A 590 -12.58 7.75 -0.61
CA LEU A 590 -11.31 7.23 -1.10
C LEU A 590 -10.19 8.28 -1.02
N GLN A 591 -10.46 9.53 -1.40
CA GLN A 591 -9.51 10.64 -1.31
C GLN A 591 -9.12 10.97 0.13
N TRP A 592 -9.99 10.72 1.10
CA TRP A 592 -9.67 10.87 2.52
C TRP A 592 -8.66 9.81 3.00
N LEU A 593 -8.85 8.55 2.58
CA LEU A 593 -7.97 7.42 2.93
C LEU A 593 -6.59 7.50 2.27
N ARG A 594 -6.50 8.02 1.04
CA ARG A 594 -5.25 8.10 0.25
C ARG A 594 -4.06 8.71 1.02
N PRO A 595 -4.09 9.97 1.47
CA PRO A 595 -2.94 10.56 2.16
C PRO A 595 -2.78 10.10 3.62
N ARG A 596 -3.85 9.58 4.25
CA ARG A 596 -3.84 9.19 5.68
C ARG A 596 -3.35 7.77 5.91
N ILE A 597 -3.67 6.86 4.99
CA ILE A 597 -3.35 5.43 5.10
C ILE A 597 -2.53 4.98 3.90
N HIS A 598 -3.09 5.12 2.69
CA HIS A 598 -2.55 4.44 1.52
C HIS A 598 -1.14 4.92 1.14
N GLU A 599 -0.94 6.23 0.99
CA GLU A 599 0.34 6.81 0.58
C GLU A 599 1.43 6.66 1.65
N GLN A 600 1.04 6.40 2.90
CA GLN A 600 1.97 6.22 4.02
C GLN A 600 2.69 4.87 4.00
N GLY A 601 2.12 3.85 3.35
CA GLY A 601 2.68 2.49 3.32
C GLY A 601 3.20 2.07 4.70
N SER A 602 4.41 1.53 4.76
CA SER A 602 5.05 1.13 6.03
C SER A 602 5.96 2.21 6.64
N LYS A 603 5.67 3.50 6.39
CA LYS A 603 6.43 4.60 7.01
C LYS A 603 6.39 4.53 8.53
N HIS A 604 5.19 4.31 9.06
CA HIS A 604 4.87 4.22 10.48
C HIS A 604 4.61 2.76 10.86
N THR A 605 4.66 2.43 12.15
CA THR A 605 4.10 1.16 12.63
C THR A 605 2.56 1.17 12.49
N PRO A 606 1.88 0.02 12.50
CA PRO A 606 0.42 -0.03 12.31
C PRO A 606 -0.36 0.83 13.31
N ALA A 607 -0.04 0.72 14.60
CA ALA A 607 -0.69 1.49 15.65
C ALA A 607 -0.46 3.00 15.51
N GLU A 608 0.78 3.42 15.20
CA GLU A 608 1.11 4.82 14.93
C GLU A 608 0.37 5.36 13.70
N LEU A 609 0.24 4.55 12.63
CA LEU A 609 -0.49 4.97 11.42
C LEU A 609 -1.97 5.21 11.72
N ILE A 610 -2.63 4.31 12.46
CA ILE A 610 -4.01 4.48 12.87
C ILE A 610 -4.17 5.70 13.79
N GLU A 611 -3.24 5.91 14.72
CA GLU A 611 -3.25 7.09 15.60
C GLU A 611 -3.05 8.40 14.82
N LEU A 612 -2.16 8.44 13.84
CA LEU A 612 -1.97 9.61 12.98
C LEU A 612 -3.20 9.89 12.10
N ALA A 613 -3.88 8.85 11.62
CA ALA A 613 -5.05 8.99 10.77
C ALA A 613 -6.31 9.40 11.53
N THR A 614 -6.42 9.05 12.82
CA THR A 614 -7.66 9.17 13.61
C THR A 614 -7.54 10.07 14.84
N GLY A 615 -6.32 10.46 15.21
CA GLY A 615 -6.02 11.29 16.38
C GLY A 615 -6.05 10.55 17.73
N SER A 616 -6.23 9.23 17.74
CA SER A 616 -6.24 8.42 18.97
C SER A 616 -5.68 7.02 18.74
N PRO A 617 -5.11 6.36 19.76
CA PRO A 617 -4.59 5.00 19.61
C PRO A 617 -5.71 4.00 19.26
N PRO A 618 -5.37 2.83 18.69
CA PRO A 618 -6.30 1.72 18.51
C PRO A 618 -7.24 1.46 19.68
N SER A 619 -8.55 1.41 19.39
CA SER A 619 -9.60 1.21 20.40
C SER A 619 -10.72 0.32 19.88
N PRO A 620 -11.38 -0.50 20.73
CA PRO A 620 -12.53 -1.30 20.31
C PRO A 620 -13.83 -0.47 20.28
N GLU A 621 -13.83 0.71 20.90
CA GLU A 621 -15.04 1.51 21.15
C GLU A 621 -15.74 2.04 19.89
N PRO A 622 -15.05 2.51 18.85
CA PRO A 622 -15.70 2.92 17.60
C PRO A 622 -16.46 1.75 16.95
N PHE A 623 -15.85 0.56 16.90
CA PHE A 623 -16.51 -0.64 16.37
C PHE A 623 -17.73 -1.04 17.20
N LEU A 624 -17.61 -1.00 18.53
CA LEU A 624 -18.69 -1.35 19.44
C LEU A 624 -19.88 -0.39 19.30
N ARG A 625 -19.64 0.92 19.17
CA ARG A 625 -20.71 1.89 18.86
C ARG A 625 -21.37 1.59 17.52
N TYR A 626 -20.57 1.42 16.46
CA TYR A 626 -21.04 1.12 15.12
C TYR A 626 -21.94 -0.13 15.07
N VAL A 627 -21.47 -1.23 15.64
CA VAL A 627 -22.20 -2.52 15.58
C VAL A 627 -23.44 -2.49 16.47
N GLU A 628 -23.40 -1.86 17.65
CA GLU A 628 -24.57 -1.76 18.51
C GLU A 628 -25.65 -0.85 17.93
N GLU A 629 -25.29 0.29 17.34
CA GLU A 629 -26.23 1.19 16.69
C GLU A 629 -26.88 0.51 15.47
N LYS A 630 -26.06 -0.05 14.58
CA LYS A 630 -26.52 -0.72 13.36
C LYS A 630 -27.46 -1.88 13.69
N TYR A 631 -27.02 -2.81 14.53
CA TYR A 631 -27.79 -4.02 14.83
C TYR A 631 -28.93 -3.74 15.83
N GLY A 632 -28.78 -2.73 16.69
CA GLY A 632 -29.87 -2.19 17.51
C GLY A 632 -31.04 -1.70 16.65
N SER A 633 -30.75 -0.94 15.60
CA SER A 633 -31.76 -0.47 14.64
C SER A 633 -32.36 -1.61 13.81
N LEU A 634 -31.53 -2.50 13.25
CA LEU A 634 -31.99 -3.61 12.39
C LEU A 634 -32.91 -4.60 13.12
N TYR A 635 -32.61 -4.88 14.39
CA TYR A 635 -33.33 -5.84 15.21
C TYR A 635 -34.31 -5.17 16.20
N GLY A 636 -34.33 -3.84 16.29
CA GLY A 636 -35.26 -3.09 17.13
C GLY A 636 -35.02 -3.35 18.63
N LEU A 637 -33.77 -3.20 19.06
CA LEU A 637 -33.30 -3.56 20.40
C LEU A 637 -33.22 -2.36 21.38
N GLU A 638 -33.66 -1.19 20.94
CA GLU A 638 -33.69 0.07 21.71
C GLU A 638 -34.85 0.15 22.70
#